data_AF-A0A946FY97-F1
#
_entry.id   AF-A0A946FY97-F1
#
_cell.length_a   1.000
_cell.length_b   1.000
_cell.length_c   1.000
_cell.angle_alpha   90.00
_cell.angle_beta   90.00
_cell.angle_gamma   90.00
#
_symmetry.space_group_name_H-M   'P 1'
#
loop_
_entity.id
_entity.type
_entity.pdbx_description
1 polymer ?
#
loop_
_entity_poly.entity_id
_entity_poly.type
_entity_poly.pdbx_seq_one_letter_code
_entity_poly.pdbx_strand_id
1 'polypeptide(L)'
;MEIVPFSGIQILDFEINVSDLPKTKKNFGLTSDKVLYPLDINDRDTEFEERFTENYGLVLEEFQEKWLPAPVFRDAGTAEDGHPVFDQGPSTWARMRAKVKARDENGNVTKVICQVALDTTIDLDEDNKLSGEDYYLMPSKADVLSEKEFSFVSEPSQMDWFLNSEIEEDGDWIDTQEWIAEWITNALEENGVKKNKLNLYRVWAKYFTLIELFSFCEIPTLKLIDTITDSSRYTPIDTDFVLDLGNSRTCGILLEKPNNQETRIEAAIPFEIRDFENAEIHHSGLMESRIELAHANFGRDDLAKRTGRNEAFLWPSPVRVGVEARSLQIKSKSTDAASGLSSAKRYLWDIDPTEREWRFSENNSNTLPPVATRTRELLTEAGDFRNTNQNYAREMRFSRSSFMMFMIAELIAHAFVQINNPQKRARRPNSAVPRRLSKIILTIPTATPAREQKILKERASDALDYVWQMLSLPVGDSHYKKPILSIDWDEASCSQQVFLFNEISEIYAHKAKEYFCDFGKIRNIRGSQSPSLRIASIDIGGGTTDLMITCYSCEQGNVIHPVQEFREGFRVAGDDILFEVIKEMIFPSIVNHLSENGGQNSKMALANFFKATDDTRAAIRSNLTNSIFVPAAIEILTKFEGTSETLSSIFINGMLSHGGGIFKNILNEIAKDCGLNEWPSTDIRVEVKKPLFEACVENVLGKVVGNISTALANFDCDYILLTGRPSKQPFIRSLFASSIAINPNRLISLHAYTVGTWYPFRNALTGKIGDPKSTVVVGALLNSVSSFELTNYSFKSEELCLRSTCNFLGETETSGKLPDKKIIIDNVTKQNDEEFIYRFYNAVHLGARQISDETWTTSPLYRLSLPSSGLGKFTLPFEVTLRRRSDAFDTDDMQPNFIKEAQKEEIEIYQIEDAEGLSAPTNTLRLNFNTLGKVDSYWLENGLFA
;
A
#
# COMPACT_ATOMS: atom_id res chain seq x y z
N MET A 1 17.75 16.76 -19.48
CA MET A 1 17.32 15.91 -18.35
C MET A 1 17.24 14.49 -18.87
N GLU A 2 17.92 13.56 -18.23
CA GLU A 2 17.97 12.17 -18.71
C GLU A 2 16.78 11.35 -18.18
N ILE A 3 16.19 10.55 -19.08
CA ILE A 3 15.03 9.70 -18.83
C ILE A 3 15.43 8.25 -19.11
N VAL A 4 15.07 7.35 -18.21
CA VAL A 4 15.31 5.91 -18.37
C VAL A 4 14.11 5.29 -19.09
N PRO A 5 14.30 4.62 -20.25
CA PRO A 5 13.26 3.84 -20.88
C PRO A 5 12.66 2.80 -19.93
N PHE A 6 11.38 2.46 -20.11
CA PHE A 6 10.65 1.51 -19.27
C PHE A 6 10.77 1.77 -17.75
N SER A 7 10.92 3.02 -17.32
CA SER A 7 10.93 3.39 -15.90
C SER A 7 9.53 3.71 -15.37
N GLY A 8 8.48 3.30 -16.09
CA GLY A 8 7.08 3.61 -15.82
C GLY A 8 6.69 5.03 -16.23
N ILE A 9 5.60 5.53 -15.66
CA ILE A 9 5.10 6.88 -15.94
C ILE A 9 5.86 7.89 -15.08
N GLN A 10 6.68 8.74 -15.70
CA GLN A 10 7.47 9.76 -15.02
C GLN A 10 6.72 11.08 -15.02
N ILE A 11 6.42 11.64 -13.83
CA ILE A 11 5.74 12.93 -13.71
C ILE A 11 6.75 13.98 -13.20
N LEU A 12 6.89 15.05 -13.97
CA LEU A 12 7.72 16.21 -13.68
C LEU A 12 6.83 17.32 -13.12
N ASP A 13 7.16 17.84 -11.94
CA ASP A 13 6.41 18.94 -11.32
C ASP A 13 7.15 20.28 -11.45
N PHE A 14 6.40 21.31 -11.80
CA PHE A 14 6.83 22.70 -11.91
C PHE A 14 5.85 23.60 -11.15
N GLU A 15 6.31 24.75 -10.67
CA GLU A 15 5.46 25.78 -10.06
C GLU A 15 5.70 27.10 -10.79
N ILE A 16 4.63 27.75 -11.24
CA ILE A 16 4.67 29.10 -11.82
C ILE A 16 3.90 30.08 -10.94
N ASN A 17 4.42 31.30 -10.85
CA ASN A 17 3.75 32.42 -10.21
C ASN A 17 3.12 33.29 -11.30
N VAL A 18 1.80 33.17 -11.48
CA VAL A 18 1.04 33.80 -12.57
C VAL A 18 1.14 35.32 -12.51
N SER A 19 1.29 35.89 -11.32
CA SER A 19 1.47 37.33 -11.10
C SER A 19 2.79 37.89 -11.64
N ASP A 20 3.80 37.04 -11.81
CA ASP A 20 5.14 37.43 -12.27
C ASP A 20 5.30 37.29 -13.80
N LEU A 21 4.26 36.80 -14.50
CA LEU A 21 4.30 36.56 -15.93
C LEU A 21 4.31 37.89 -16.73
N PRO A 22 5.03 37.94 -17.86
CA PRO A 22 5.17 39.17 -18.66
C PRO A 22 3.86 39.60 -19.36
N LYS A 23 2.91 38.68 -19.47
CA LYS A 23 1.59 38.87 -20.07
C LYS A 23 0.55 38.22 -19.15
N THR A 24 -0.69 38.66 -19.26
CA THR A 24 -1.84 38.11 -18.50
C THR A 24 -2.89 37.45 -19.40
N LYS A 25 -2.65 37.49 -20.72
CA LYS A 25 -3.55 37.02 -21.77
C LYS A 25 -2.79 36.78 -23.07
N LYS A 26 -3.31 35.89 -23.90
CA LYS A 26 -2.88 35.65 -25.28
C LYS A 26 -3.90 36.26 -26.25
N ASN A 27 -3.41 36.89 -27.33
CA ASN A 27 -4.27 37.54 -28.34
C ASN A 27 -4.35 36.67 -29.59
N PHE A 28 -5.51 36.68 -30.25
CA PHE A 28 -5.79 35.90 -31.44
C PHE A 28 -6.51 36.72 -32.50
N GLY A 29 -6.22 36.42 -33.76
CA GLY A 29 -6.94 36.91 -34.94
C GLY A 29 -7.57 35.73 -35.68
N LEU A 30 -8.78 35.92 -36.21
CA LEU A 30 -9.47 34.97 -37.06
C LEU A 30 -9.64 35.58 -38.45
N THR A 31 -9.20 34.88 -39.49
CA THR A 31 -9.43 35.31 -40.88
C THR A 31 -10.84 34.95 -41.35
N SER A 32 -11.25 35.50 -42.50
CA SER A 32 -12.54 35.17 -43.16
C SER A 32 -12.72 33.68 -43.44
N ASP A 33 -11.61 32.96 -43.65
CA ASP A 33 -11.59 31.52 -43.90
C ASP A 33 -11.57 30.71 -42.60
N LYS A 34 -11.79 31.37 -41.46
CA LYS A 34 -11.80 30.80 -40.09
C LYS A 34 -10.48 30.17 -39.66
N VAL A 35 -9.37 30.64 -40.20
CA VAL A 35 -8.03 30.24 -39.76
C VAL A 35 -7.64 31.10 -38.55
N LEU A 36 -7.23 30.42 -37.47
CA LEU A 36 -6.85 31.04 -36.21
C LEU A 36 -5.36 31.39 -36.21
N TYR A 37 -5.03 32.65 -35.92
CA TYR A 37 -3.66 33.13 -35.81
C TYR A 37 -3.38 33.62 -34.38
N PRO A 38 -2.37 33.06 -33.68
CA PRO A 38 -1.81 33.69 -32.49
C PRO A 38 -1.17 35.02 -32.88
N LEU A 39 -1.47 36.10 -32.15
CA LEU A 39 -0.95 37.43 -32.46
C LEU A 39 0.14 37.84 -31.47
N ASP A 40 1.30 38.24 -32.01
CA ASP A 40 2.33 38.93 -31.23
C ASP A 40 2.24 40.45 -31.35
N ILE A 41 3.00 41.17 -30.51
CA ILE A 41 2.93 42.62 -30.34
C ILE A 41 3.18 43.41 -31.66
N ASN A 42 3.78 42.76 -32.67
CA ASN A 42 4.20 43.37 -33.93
C ASN A 42 3.31 43.06 -35.16
N ASP A 43 2.26 42.23 -35.04
CA ASP A 43 1.40 41.87 -36.19
C ASP A 43 0.32 42.94 -36.47
N ARG A 44 0.69 43.96 -37.25
CA ARG A 44 -0.22 45.04 -37.68
C ARG A 44 -0.73 44.92 -39.12
N ASP A 45 -0.11 44.06 -39.94
CA ASP A 45 -0.30 44.11 -41.40
C ASP A 45 -1.29 43.08 -41.97
N THR A 46 -1.89 42.22 -41.13
CA THR A 46 -2.91 41.23 -41.55
C THR A 46 -4.33 41.68 -41.17
N GLU A 47 -5.25 41.69 -42.15
CA GLU A 47 -6.68 41.93 -41.91
C GLU A 47 -7.33 40.68 -41.28
N PHE A 48 -7.92 40.84 -40.09
CA PHE A 48 -8.65 39.78 -39.38
C PHE A 48 -10.13 40.15 -39.29
N GLU A 49 -11.01 39.20 -39.52
CA GLU A 49 -12.47 39.35 -39.37
C GLU A 49 -12.85 39.53 -37.89
N GLU A 50 -12.22 38.75 -37.00
CA GLU A 50 -12.41 38.84 -35.56
C GLU A 50 -11.04 38.91 -34.86
N ARG A 51 -10.94 39.74 -33.82
CA ARG A 51 -9.81 39.73 -32.87
C ARG A 51 -10.34 39.49 -31.47
N PHE A 52 -9.73 38.57 -30.74
CA PHE A 52 -10.14 38.23 -29.38
C PHE A 52 -8.95 37.85 -28.50
N THR A 53 -9.19 37.64 -27.21
CA THR A 53 -8.15 37.31 -26.24
C THR A 53 -8.61 36.23 -25.29
N GLU A 54 -7.69 35.36 -24.86
CA GLU A 54 -7.91 34.40 -23.78
C GLU A 54 -7.06 34.79 -22.57
N ASN A 55 -7.68 34.89 -21.40
CA ASN A 55 -7.01 35.26 -20.16
C ASN A 55 -6.39 34.03 -19.51
N TYR A 56 -5.16 34.16 -19.00
CA TYR A 56 -4.43 33.05 -18.38
C TYR A 56 -5.17 32.44 -17.19
N GLY A 57 -5.65 33.28 -16.27
CA GLY A 57 -6.39 32.82 -15.09
C GLY A 57 -7.65 32.06 -15.46
N LEU A 58 -8.43 32.55 -16.44
CA LEU A 58 -9.63 31.87 -16.91
C LEU A 58 -9.32 30.52 -17.57
N VAL A 59 -8.32 30.47 -18.46
CA VAL A 59 -7.92 29.22 -19.13
C VAL A 59 -7.45 28.17 -18.12
N LEU A 60 -6.71 28.60 -17.09
CA LEU A 60 -6.31 27.74 -15.98
C LEU A 60 -7.51 27.17 -15.23
N GLU A 61 -8.55 27.97 -14.94
CA GLU A 61 -9.78 27.45 -14.33
C GLU A 61 -10.48 26.42 -15.21
N GLU A 62 -10.56 26.68 -16.51
CA GLU A 62 -11.31 25.85 -17.46
C GLU A 62 -10.61 24.51 -17.74
N PHE A 63 -9.28 24.41 -17.55
CA PHE A 63 -8.52 23.17 -17.72
C PHE A 63 -8.00 22.55 -16.42
N GLN A 64 -8.22 23.18 -15.25
CA GLN A 64 -7.63 22.71 -14.00
C GLN A 64 -7.93 21.23 -13.74
N GLU A 65 -6.92 20.54 -13.23
CA GLU A 65 -6.95 19.14 -12.80
C GLU A 65 -7.27 18.12 -13.90
N LYS A 66 -7.28 18.53 -15.18
CA LYS A 66 -7.44 17.63 -16.33
C LYS A 66 -6.08 17.34 -16.98
N TRP A 67 -5.85 16.08 -17.29
CA TRP A 67 -4.73 15.67 -18.13
C TRP A 67 -5.09 15.87 -19.61
N LEU A 68 -4.16 16.46 -20.36
CA LEU A 68 -4.29 16.78 -21.78
C LEU A 68 -3.05 16.30 -22.55
N PRO A 69 -3.12 16.10 -23.87
CA PRO A 69 -1.94 15.85 -24.70
C PRO A 69 -0.91 16.97 -24.55
N ALA A 70 0.37 16.62 -24.44
CA ALA A 70 1.46 17.59 -24.35
C ALA A 70 2.37 17.51 -25.60
N PRO A 71 2.68 18.64 -26.24
CA PRO A 71 3.54 18.69 -27.43
C PRO A 71 5.02 18.51 -27.04
N VAL A 72 5.45 17.27 -26.79
CA VAL A 72 6.84 16.94 -26.51
C VAL A 72 7.40 16.11 -27.65
N PHE A 73 8.20 16.74 -28.52
CA PHE A 73 8.60 16.16 -29.80
C PHE A 73 10.10 15.91 -29.87
N ARG A 74 10.50 14.98 -30.75
CA ARG A 74 11.90 14.67 -31.01
C ARG A 74 12.58 15.82 -31.74
N ASP A 75 13.77 16.19 -31.29
CA ASP A 75 14.59 17.21 -31.92
C ASP A 75 15.16 16.67 -33.25
N ALA A 76 14.82 17.33 -34.36
CA ALA A 76 15.29 17.02 -35.72
C ALA A 76 16.54 17.82 -36.13
N GLY A 77 16.99 18.72 -35.26
CA GLY A 77 18.17 19.56 -35.46
C GLY A 77 17.83 21.05 -35.46
N THR A 78 18.59 21.82 -36.23
CA THR A 78 18.42 23.28 -36.33
C THR A 78 18.36 23.66 -37.81
N ALA A 79 17.36 24.45 -38.18
CA ALA A 79 17.21 24.99 -39.53
C ALA A 79 18.35 25.99 -39.86
N GLU A 80 18.48 26.33 -41.14
CA GLU A 80 19.51 27.28 -41.61
C GLU A 80 19.39 28.68 -40.99
N ASP A 81 18.20 29.04 -40.54
CA ASP A 81 17.88 30.31 -39.85
C ASP A 81 18.17 30.28 -38.34
N GLY A 82 18.64 29.15 -37.81
CA GLY A 82 19.00 28.98 -36.41
C GLY A 82 17.85 28.55 -35.49
N HIS A 83 16.64 28.34 -36.02
CA HIS A 83 15.51 27.84 -35.23
C HIS A 83 15.54 26.31 -35.07
N PRO A 84 15.15 25.76 -33.91
CA PRO A 84 15.06 24.32 -33.72
C PRO A 84 13.97 23.74 -34.62
N VAL A 85 14.21 22.55 -35.16
CA VAL A 85 13.24 21.80 -35.97
C VAL A 85 12.89 20.52 -35.21
N PHE A 86 11.63 20.13 -35.27
CA PHE A 86 11.11 18.95 -34.58
C PHE A 86 10.48 17.99 -35.57
N ASP A 87 10.58 16.70 -35.28
CA ASP A 87 9.86 15.68 -36.04
C ASP A 87 8.37 15.67 -35.69
N GLN A 88 7.57 14.99 -36.53
CA GLN A 88 6.14 14.82 -36.32
C GLN A 88 5.82 13.76 -35.26
N GLY A 89 6.32 13.95 -34.04
CA GLY A 89 6.04 13.07 -32.91
C GLY A 89 7.19 12.97 -31.90
N PRO A 90 7.06 12.09 -30.89
CA PRO A 90 5.93 11.19 -30.69
C PRO A 90 4.67 11.89 -30.17
N SER A 91 3.48 11.52 -30.64
CA SER A 91 2.23 12.27 -30.34
C SER A 91 1.48 11.82 -29.08
N THR A 92 1.71 10.60 -28.56
CA THR A 92 0.90 10.03 -27.46
C THR A 92 1.69 9.77 -26.17
N TRP A 93 2.99 10.04 -26.14
CA TRP A 93 3.87 9.67 -25.02
C TRP A 93 3.93 10.69 -23.88
N ALA A 94 3.41 11.90 -24.08
CA ALA A 94 3.45 12.98 -23.09
C ALA A 94 2.05 13.56 -22.82
N ARG A 95 1.78 13.84 -21.54
CA ARG A 95 0.55 14.49 -21.06
C ARG A 95 0.89 15.66 -20.14
N MET A 96 0.05 16.69 -20.11
CA MET A 96 0.20 17.85 -19.23
C MET A 96 -1.04 18.09 -18.37
N ARG A 97 -0.85 18.59 -17.15
CA ARG A 97 -1.91 18.94 -16.19
C ARG A 97 -1.53 20.18 -15.40
N ALA A 98 -2.48 21.08 -15.19
CA ALA A 98 -2.31 22.26 -14.35
C ALA A 98 -3.28 22.23 -13.16
N LYS A 99 -2.83 22.65 -11.98
CA LYS A 99 -3.67 22.81 -10.78
C LYS A 99 -3.45 24.17 -10.13
N VAL A 100 -4.54 24.87 -9.85
CA VAL A 100 -4.50 26.13 -9.11
C VAL A 100 -4.12 25.85 -7.66
N LYS A 101 -2.96 26.37 -7.23
CA LYS A 101 -2.42 26.19 -5.87
C LYS A 101 -2.81 27.32 -4.94
N ALA A 102 -2.86 28.56 -5.43
CA ALA A 102 -3.18 29.73 -4.63
C ALA A 102 -3.90 30.81 -5.43
N ARG A 103 -4.65 31.64 -4.70
CA ARG A 103 -5.38 32.81 -5.22
C ARG A 103 -5.06 34.04 -4.38
N ASP A 104 -5.25 35.23 -4.96
CA ASP A 104 -5.24 36.50 -4.23
C ASP A 104 -6.59 36.76 -3.52
N GLU A 105 -6.67 37.87 -2.78
CA GLU A 105 -7.88 38.31 -2.06
C GLU A 105 -9.08 38.58 -2.99
N ASN A 106 -8.84 38.85 -4.28
CA ASN A 106 -9.86 39.09 -5.28
C ASN A 106 -10.29 37.79 -6.00
N GLY A 107 -9.70 36.65 -5.64
CA GLY A 107 -9.97 35.34 -6.24
C GLY A 107 -9.17 35.04 -7.51
N ASN A 108 -8.26 35.92 -7.94
CA ASN A 108 -7.42 35.70 -9.11
C ASN A 108 -6.37 34.63 -8.81
N VAL A 109 -6.09 33.77 -9.79
CA VAL A 109 -5.04 32.75 -9.69
C VAL A 109 -3.67 33.42 -9.55
N THR A 110 -2.93 33.06 -8.50
CA THR A 110 -1.56 33.57 -8.25
C THR A 110 -0.51 32.49 -8.45
N LYS A 111 -0.78 31.25 -8.02
CA LYS A 111 0.17 30.14 -8.16
C LYS A 111 -0.48 28.92 -8.79
N VAL A 112 0.26 28.28 -9.67
CA VAL A 112 -0.16 27.07 -10.38
C VAL A 112 0.94 26.02 -10.28
N ILE A 113 0.54 24.78 -10.05
CA ILE A 113 1.39 23.61 -10.22
C ILE A 113 1.15 23.09 -11.64
N CYS A 114 2.21 22.99 -12.42
CA CYS A 114 2.20 22.46 -13.78
C CYS A 114 2.93 21.12 -13.78
N GLN A 115 2.34 20.12 -14.42
CA GLN A 115 2.85 18.75 -14.42
C GLN A 115 2.97 18.23 -15.84
N VAL A 116 4.07 17.59 -16.15
CA VAL A 116 4.28 16.87 -17.43
C VAL A 116 4.53 15.40 -17.10
N ALA A 117 3.62 14.54 -17.53
CA ALA A 117 3.73 13.10 -17.38
C ALA A 117 4.25 12.49 -18.69
N LEU A 118 5.20 11.56 -18.57
CA LEU A 118 5.88 10.88 -19.68
C LEU A 118 5.68 9.38 -19.53
N ASP A 119 5.09 8.75 -20.53
CA ASP A 119 5.10 7.29 -20.66
C ASP A 119 6.42 6.86 -21.30
N THR A 120 7.30 6.29 -20.47
CA THR A 120 8.67 5.92 -20.87
C THR A 120 8.76 4.57 -21.59
N THR A 121 7.63 3.93 -21.86
CA THR A 121 7.56 2.73 -22.71
C THR A 121 8.00 3.10 -24.13
N ILE A 122 8.82 2.24 -24.73
CA ILE A 122 9.33 2.43 -26.10
C ILE A 122 8.89 1.26 -26.99
N ASP A 123 8.84 1.52 -28.29
CA ASP A 123 8.59 0.51 -29.30
C ASP A 123 9.89 -0.27 -29.59
N LEU A 124 9.97 -1.50 -29.05
CA LEU A 124 11.12 -2.40 -29.25
C LEU A 124 11.05 -3.20 -30.53
N ASP A 125 9.83 -3.46 -31.01
CA ASP A 125 9.57 -4.31 -32.16
C ASP A 125 9.63 -3.51 -33.47
N GLU A 126 9.76 -2.18 -33.38
CA GLU A 126 9.82 -1.24 -34.50
C GLU A 126 8.56 -1.39 -35.38
N ASP A 127 7.39 -1.43 -34.72
CA ASP A 127 6.10 -1.47 -35.40
C ASP A 127 5.86 -0.13 -36.11
N ASN A 128 5.74 -0.18 -37.44
CA ASN A 128 5.47 0.98 -38.27
C ASN A 128 4.19 1.74 -37.89
N LYS A 129 3.23 1.11 -37.20
CA LYS A 129 2.02 1.77 -36.68
C LYS A 129 2.21 2.47 -35.32
N LEU A 130 3.35 2.30 -34.68
CA LEU A 130 3.67 2.91 -33.39
C LEU A 130 4.83 3.90 -33.49
N SER A 131 5.85 3.59 -34.30
CA SER A 131 7.06 4.43 -34.45
C SER A 131 7.62 4.52 -35.88
N GLY A 132 6.76 4.39 -36.90
CA GLY A 132 7.09 4.55 -38.31
C GLY A 132 7.03 6.00 -38.81
N GLU A 133 7.24 6.18 -40.13
CA GLU A 133 7.23 7.51 -40.78
C GLU A 133 5.83 8.16 -40.76
N ASP A 134 4.78 7.40 -41.09
CA ASP A 134 3.39 7.89 -41.10
C ASP A 134 2.78 7.95 -39.69
N TYR A 135 3.33 7.16 -38.75
CA TYR A 135 2.81 7.00 -37.40
C TYR A 135 3.94 7.01 -36.37
N TYR A 136 4.17 8.18 -35.75
CA TYR A 136 5.10 8.32 -34.63
C TYR A 136 4.35 8.63 -33.34
N LEU A 137 3.89 7.59 -32.64
CA LEU A 137 3.05 7.70 -31.45
C LEU A 137 3.86 7.59 -30.15
N MET A 138 4.95 6.83 -30.15
CA MET A 138 5.82 6.60 -29.00
C MET A 138 7.30 6.54 -29.40
N PRO A 139 8.25 6.81 -28.48
CA PRO A 139 9.67 6.69 -28.79
C PRO A 139 10.04 5.27 -29.24
N SER A 140 10.94 5.16 -30.21
CA SER A 140 11.42 3.91 -30.79
C SER A 140 12.70 3.41 -30.11
N LYS A 141 13.06 2.15 -30.37
CA LYS A 141 14.39 1.62 -30.06
C LYS A 141 15.52 2.47 -30.66
N ALA A 142 15.38 2.94 -31.90
CA ALA A 142 16.39 3.75 -32.57
C ALA A 142 16.62 5.11 -31.86
N ASP A 143 15.57 5.69 -31.29
CA ASP A 143 15.66 6.91 -30.50
C ASP A 143 16.52 6.72 -29.25
N VAL A 144 16.35 5.59 -28.56
CA VAL A 144 17.14 5.25 -27.37
C VAL A 144 18.60 4.98 -27.72
N LEU A 145 18.86 4.18 -28.75
CA LEU A 145 20.23 3.84 -29.17
C LEU A 145 21.03 5.07 -29.63
N SER A 146 20.35 6.04 -30.23
CA SER A 146 20.96 7.31 -30.65
C SER A 146 20.93 8.38 -29.53
N GLU A 147 20.37 8.03 -28.37
CA GLU A 147 20.02 8.92 -27.26
C GLU A 147 19.43 10.27 -27.73
N LYS A 148 18.37 10.21 -28.53
CA LYS A 148 17.69 11.39 -29.09
C LYS A 148 17.15 12.30 -27.99
N GLU A 149 17.11 13.58 -28.32
CA GLU A 149 16.60 14.64 -27.45
C GLU A 149 15.15 14.97 -27.84
N PHE A 150 14.36 15.36 -26.84
CA PHE A 150 12.95 15.68 -26.96
C PHE A 150 12.64 16.94 -26.19
N SER A 151 11.88 17.87 -26.78
CA SER A 151 11.61 19.17 -26.19
C SER A 151 10.12 19.49 -26.16
N PHE A 152 9.68 20.21 -25.13
CA PHE A 152 8.33 20.77 -25.09
C PHE A 152 8.24 21.93 -26.09
N VAL A 153 7.37 21.81 -27.09
CA VAL A 153 7.21 22.80 -28.15
C VAL A 153 6.02 23.69 -27.81
N SER A 154 6.25 25.00 -27.72
CA SER A 154 5.19 25.97 -27.40
C SER A 154 4.75 26.86 -28.56
N GLU A 155 5.50 26.84 -29.65
CA GLU A 155 5.26 27.68 -30.82
C GLU A 155 4.30 26.99 -31.80
N PRO A 156 3.09 27.53 -32.06
CA PRO A 156 2.10 26.87 -32.92
C PRO A 156 2.60 26.51 -34.32
N SER A 157 3.41 27.38 -34.94
CA SER A 157 3.98 27.13 -36.28
C SER A 157 4.92 25.92 -36.36
N GLN A 158 5.38 25.40 -35.21
CA GLN A 158 6.21 24.21 -35.13
C GLN A 158 5.41 22.94 -34.80
N MET A 159 4.08 23.04 -34.64
CA MET A 159 3.21 21.93 -34.25
C MET A 159 1.94 21.82 -35.11
N ASP A 160 1.88 22.42 -36.30
CA ASP A 160 0.69 22.38 -37.16
C ASP A 160 0.16 20.95 -37.40
N TRP A 161 1.07 20.00 -37.65
CA TRP A 161 0.77 18.57 -37.82
C TRP A 161 0.12 17.93 -36.58
N PHE A 162 0.45 18.41 -35.37
CA PHE A 162 -0.08 17.88 -34.11
C PHE A 162 -1.54 18.28 -33.90
N LEU A 163 -2.03 19.26 -34.65
CA LEU A 163 -3.40 19.76 -34.53
C LEU A 163 -4.31 19.16 -35.60
N ASN A 164 -3.75 18.84 -36.76
CA ASN A 164 -4.40 18.18 -37.88
C ASN A 164 -3.32 17.52 -38.74
N SER A 165 -3.42 16.20 -38.95
CA SER A 165 -2.52 15.48 -39.86
C SER A 165 -3.29 14.40 -40.60
N GLU A 166 -3.59 14.69 -41.87
CA GLU A 166 -4.27 13.78 -42.77
C GLU A 166 -3.27 12.88 -43.51
N ILE A 167 -3.52 11.58 -43.44
CA ILE A 167 -2.79 10.56 -44.22
C ILE A 167 -3.78 9.71 -45.03
N GLU A 168 -3.30 9.11 -46.11
CA GLU A 168 -4.08 8.18 -46.93
C GLU A 168 -3.83 6.74 -46.45
N GLU A 169 -4.86 6.07 -45.91
CA GLU A 169 -4.82 4.65 -45.54
C GLU A 169 -5.95 3.90 -46.24
N ASP A 170 -5.63 2.82 -46.96
CA ASP A 170 -6.58 1.98 -47.70
C ASP A 170 -7.52 2.74 -48.68
N GLY A 171 -7.09 3.91 -49.16
CA GLY A 171 -7.83 4.76 -50.10
C GLY A 171 -8.78 5.79 -49.46
N ASP A 172 -8.78 5.88 -48.13
CA ASP A 172 -9.49 6.89 -47.35
C ASP A 172 -8.49 7.86 -46.68
N TRP A 173 -8.84 9.14 -46.61
CA TRP A 173 -8.06 10.13 -45.87
C TRP A 173 -8.51 10.17 -44.40
N ILE A 174 -7.56 9.98 -43.49
CA ILE A 174 -7.82 9.92 -42.05
C ILE A 174 -6.98 11.00 -41.35
N ASP A 175 -7.62 11.84 -40.54
CA ASP A 175 -6.91 12.74 -39.62
C ASP A 175 -6.44 11.95 -38.39
N THR A 176 -5.13 11.72 -38.32
CA THR A 176 -4.47 10.99 -37.23
C THR A 176 -4.51 11.74 -35.89
N GLN A 177 -4.82 13.04 -35.89
CA GLN A 177 -4.82 13.90 -34.70
C GLN A 177 -6.21 14.37 -34.25
N GLU A 178 -7.30 13.90 -34.90
CA GLU A 178 -8.69 14.28 -34.56
C GLU A 178 -9.01 14.09 -33.06
N TRP A 179 -8.41 13.06 -32.44
CA TRP A 179 -8.56 12.71 -31.03
C TRP A 179 -8.15 13.84 -30.06
N ILE A 180 -7.20 14.72 -30.44
CA ILE A 180 -6.69 15.80 -29.61
C ILE A 180 -7.76 16.87 -29.41
N ALA A 181 -8.38 17.32 -30.51
CA ALA A 181 -9.44 18.32 -30.47
C ALA A 181 -10.64 17.85 -29.63
N GLU A 182 -11.02 16.57 -29.81
CA GLU A 182 -12.09 15.95 -29.02
C GLU A 182 -11.74 15.91 -27.52
N TRP A 183 -10.52 15.48 -27.17
CA TRP A 183 -10.07 15.43 -25.77
C TRP A 183 -10.10 16.81 -25.12
N ILE A 184 -9.52 17.83 -25.76
CA ILE A 184 -9.48 19.20 -25.22
C ILE A 184 -10.91 19.73 -25.03
N THR A 185 -11.79 19.50 -26.01
CA THR A 185 -13.20 19.90 -25.92
C THR A 185 -13.88 19.24 -24.72
N ASN A 186 -13.66 17.94 -24.53
CA ASN A 186 -14.26 17.17 -23.43
C ASN A 186 -13.77 17.67 -22.06
N ALA A 187 -12.48 18.00 -21.93
CA ALA A 187 -11.94 18.58 -20.70
C ALA A 187 -12.61 19.91 -20.33
N LEU A 188 -12.84 20.79 -21.31
CA LEU A 188 -13.54 22.06 -21.13
C LEU A 188 -15.02 21.83 -20.72
N GLU A 189 -15.70 20.88 -21.35
CA GLU A 189 -17.09 20.54 -21.02
C GLU A 189 -17.21 19.99 -19.59
N GLU A 190 -16.30 19.10 -19.17
CA GLU A 190 -16.27 18.53 -17.82
C GLU A 190 -16.05 19.60 -16.74
N ASN A 191 -15.31 20.66 -17.05
CA ASN A 191 -15.12 21.82 -16.18
C ASN A 191 -16.21 22.91 -16.37
N GLY A 192 -17.32 22.57 -17.04
CA GLY A 192 -18.53 23.39 -17.08
C GLY A 192 -18.58 24.46 -18.18
N VAL A 193 -17.65 24.43 -19.14
CA VAL A 193 -17.70 25.34 -20.30
C VAL A 193 -18.86 24.92 -21.21
N LYS A 194 -19.76 25.86 -21.52
CA LYS A 194 -20.97 25.58 -22.31
C LYS A 194 -20.63 25.26 -23.77
N LYS A 195 -21.22 24.21 -24.33
CA LYS A 195 -21.06 23.78 -25.75
C LYS A 195 -21.19 24.89 -26.78
N ASN A 196 -22.10 25.84 -26.59
CA ASN A 196 -22.30 26.96 -27.51
C ASN A 196 -21.14 27.98 -27.54
N LYS A 197 -20.15 27.85 -26.64
CA LYS A 197 -18.90 28.61 -26.60
C LYS A 197 -17.68 27.79 -27.07
N LEU A 198 -17.88 26.53 -27.48
CA LEU A 198 -16.84 25.58 -27.89
C LEU A 198 -16.85 25.36 -29.40
N ASN A 199 -16.72 26.44 -30.16
CA ASN A 199 -16.33 26.35 -31.56
C ASN A 199 -14.83 26.04 -31.65
N LEU A 200 -14.42 25.27 -32.67
CA LEU A 200 -13.09 24.65 -32.76
C LEU A 200 -11.93 25.65 -32.59
N TYR A 201 -12.02 26.84 -33.20
CA TYR A 201 -11.00 27.88 -33.04
C TYR A 201 -10.91 28.43 -31.60
N ARG A 202 -11.98 28.44 -30.81
CA ARG A 202 -11.93 28.82 -29.39
C ARG A 202 -11.30 27.73 -28.53
N VAL A 203 -11.57 26.47 -28.86
CA VAL A 203 -10.93 25.30 -28.22
C VAL A 203 -9.42 25.39 -28.41
N TRP A 204 -8.96 25.60 -29.65
CA TRP A 204 -7.54 25.76 -29.95
C TRP A 204 -6.92 27.00 -29.33
N ALA A 205 -7.60 28.15 -29.35
CA ALA A 205 -7.09 29.36 -28.70
C ALA A 205 -6.84 29.16 -27.19
N LYS A 206 -7.77 28.48 -26.50
CA LYS A 206 -7.60 28.14 -25.08
C LYS A 206 -6.46 27.17 -24.86
N TYR A 207 -6.33 26.14 -25.69
CA TYR A 207 -5.24 25.17 -25.62
C TYR A 207 -3.87 25.81 -25.87
N PHE A 208 -3.72 26.65 -26.89
CA PHE A 208 -2.47 27.40 -27.14
C PHE A 208 -2.12 28.37 -26.01
N THR A 209 -3.13 28.94 -25.35
CA THR A 209 -2.91 29.78 -24.16
C THR A 209 -2.39 28.94 -23.00
N LEU A 210 -2.87 27.71 -22.84
CA LEU A 210 -2.35 26.76 -21.85
C LEU A 210 -0.91 26.31 -22.19
N ILE A 211 -0.62 25.99 -23.44
CA ILE A 211 0.74 25.65 -23.90
C ILE A 211 1.72 26.79 -23.61
N GLU A 212 1.34 28.03 -23.93
CA GLU A 212 2.15 29.21 -23.62
C GLU A 212 2.41 29.33 -22.11
N LEU A 213 1.41 29.06 -21.27
CA LEU A 213 1.61 29.02 -19.82
C LEU A 213 2.66 27.98 -19.38
N PHE A 214 2.66 26.79 -20.00
CA PHE A 214 3.66 25.76 -19.74
C PHE A 214 5.06 26.13 -20.23
N SER A 215 5.19 26.98 -21.26
CA SER A 215 6.50 27.47 -21.71
C SER A 215 7.25 28.25 -20.61
N PHE A 216 6.53 28.91 -19.70
CA PHE A 216 7.11 29.60 -18.55
C PHE A 216 7.62 28.67 -17.44
N CYS A 217 7.37 27.36 -17.54
CA CYS A 217 7.91 26.37 -16.61
C CYS A 217 9.38 26.03 -16.89
N GLU A 218 9.95 26.49 -18.01
CA GLU A 218 11.31 26.16 -18.46
C GLU A 218 11.54 24.64 -18.46
N ILE A 219 10.63 23.89 -19.08
CA ILE A 219 10.70 22.43 -19.17
C ILE A 219 12.01 22.05 -19.87
N PRO A 220 12.89 21.25 -19.23
CA PRO A 220 14.18 20.94 -19.81
C PRO A 220 14.03 19.98 -20.99
N THR A 221 14.93 20.08 -21.97
CA THR A 221 15.11 19.05 -23.01
C THR A 221 15.32 17.69 -22.33
N LEU A 222 14.58 16.69 -22.79
CA LEU A 222 14.55 15.33 -22.28
C LEU A 222 15.40 14.45 -23.18
N LYS A 223 16.14 13.52 -22.59
CA LYS A 223 17.02 12.61 -23.34
C LYS A 223 16.84 11.20 -22.86
N LEU A 224 16.39 10.30 -23.73
CA LEU A 224 16.31 8.87 -23.40
C LEU A 224 17.72 8.27 -23.44
N ILE A 225 18.15 7.68 -22.33
CA ILE A 225 19.48 7.07 -22.24
C ILE A 225 19.45 5.59 -22.62
N ASP A 226 20.54 5.10 -23.22
CA ASP A 226 20.65 3.70 -23.62
C ASP A 226 20.83 2.78 -22.41
N THR A 227 19.74 2.08 -22.07
CA THR A 227 19.67 1.02 -21.06
C THR A 227 19.16 -0.31 -21.66
N ILE A 228 19.13 -0.41 -22.99
CA ILE A 228 18.66 -1.61 -23.72
C ILE A 228 19.86 -2.44 -24.19
N THR A 229 20.98 -1.78 -24.48
CA THR A 229 22.22 -2.49 -24.82
C THR A 229 23.05 -2.77 -23.58
N ASP A 230 23.81 -3.86 -23.60
CA ASP A 230 24.85 -4.14 -22.60
C ASP A 230 26.08 -3.20 -22.73
N SER A 231 25.88 -1.95 -23.19
CA SER A 231 26.98 -1.00 -23.36
C SER A 231 27.63 -0.66 -22.01
N SER A 232 28.96 -0.61 -21.99
CA SER A 232 29.73 -0.24 -20.79
C SER A 232 29.54 1.23 -20.33
N ARG A 233 28.72 2.02 -21.03
CA ARG A 233 28.56 3.45 -20.76
C ARG A 233 27.87 3.70 -19.42
N TYR A 234 26.89 2.87 -19.07
CA TYR A 234 26.17 2.97 -17.81
C TYR A 234 26.16 1.62 -17.10
N THR A 235 26.87 1.52 -15.97
CA THR A 235 26.63 0.41 -15.04
C THR A 235 25.54 0.86 -14.05
N PRO A 236 24.36 0.21 -14.03
CA PRO A 236 23.26 0.64 -13.18
C PRO A 236 23.64 0.63 -11.70
N ILE A 237 23.06 1.56 -10.94
CA ILE A 237 23.14 1.55 -9.48
C ILE A 237 22.05 0.61 -8.97
N ASP A 238 22.47 -0.49 -8.37
CA ASP A 238 21.55 -1.42 -7.72
C ASP A 238 20.88 -0.74 -6.54
N THR A 239 19.56 -0.91 -6.43
CA THR A 239 18.75 -0.31 -5.39
C THR A 239 17.90 -1.38 -4.72
N ASP A 240 18.09 -1.53 -3.41
CA ASP A 240 17.29 -2.46 -2.60
C ASP A 240 16.05 -1.73 -2.07
N PHE A 241 14.90 -2.39 -2.11
CA PHE A 241 13.63 -1.90 -1.56
C PHE A 241 13.20 -2.75 -0.38
N VAL A 242 13.11 -2.14 0.79
CA VAL A 242 12.68 -2.81 2.02
C VAL A 242 11.29 -2.35 2.40
N LEU A 243 10.40 -3.30 2.67
CA LEU A 243 8.99 -3.10 2.92
C LEU A 243 8.54 -3.81 4.20
N ASP A 244 7.69 -3.12 4.95
CA ASP A 244 6.97 -3.67 6.09
C ASP A 244 5.48 -3.38 5.94
N LEU A 245 4.69 -4.44 5.77
CA LEU A 245 3.25 -4.38 5.53
C LEU A 245 2.53 -4.63 6.85
N GLY A 246 2.07 -3.59 7.55
CA GLY A 246 1.25 -3.74 8.76
C GLY A 246 -0.24 -3.79 8.48
N ASN A 247 -1.04 -4.17 9.48
CA ASN A 247 -2.51 -4.17 9.36
C ASN A 247 -3.09 -2.76 9.14
N SER A 248 -2.57 -1.75 9.84
CA SER A 248 -3.09 -0.38 9.75
C SER A 248 -2.12 0.58 9.05
N ARG A 249 -0.82 0.28 9.10
CA ARG A 249 0.25 1.12 8.56
C ARG A 249 1.29 0.29 7.82
N THR A 250 1.77 0.80 6.69
CA THR A 250 2.84 0.26 5.87
C THR A 250 4.01 1.25 5.83
N CYS A 251 5.24 0.74 5.81
CA CYS A 251 6.47 1.54 5.73
C CYS A 251 7.39 0.97 4.66
N GLY A 252 8.16 1.83 3.99
CA GLY A 252 9.18 1.40 3.03
C GLY A 252 10.42 2.28 3.04
N ILE A 253 11.54 1.73 2.61
CA ILE A 253 12.81 2.44 2.44
C ILE A 253 13.59 1.90 1.25
N LEU A 254 14.29 2.78 0.52
CA LEU A 254 15.12 2.46 -0.63
C LEU A 254 16.59 2.70 -0.29
N LEU A 255 17.49 1.80 -0.70
CA LEU A 255 18.94 1.94 -0.51
C LEU A 255 19.69 1.74 -1.83
N GLU A 256 20.36 2.80 -2.29
CA GLU A 256 21.25 2.75 -3.45
C GLU A 256 22.60 2.14 -3.07
N LYS A 257 23.09 1.22 -3.90
CA LYS A 257 24.38 0.51 -3.78
C LYS A 257 25.26 0.84 -4.98
N PRO A 258 25.93 2.02 -4.98
CA PRO A 258 26.81 2.41 -6.07
C PRO A 258 28.01 1.47 -6.20
N ASN A 259 28.33 1.08 -7.44
CA ASN A 259 29.49 0.23 -7.72
C ASN A 259 30.79 0.88 -7.25
N ASN A 260 31.72 0.08 -6.71
CA ASN A 260 33.04 0.51 -6.21
C ASN A 260 33.00 1.55 -5.08
N GLN A 261 31.89 1.66 -4.35
CA GLN A 261 31.78 2.45 -3.14
C GLN A 261 31.25 1.57 -2.00
N GLU A 262 31.63 1.91 -0.77
CA GLU A 262 31.06 1.27 0.41
C GLU A 262 29.59 1.65 0.55
N THR A 263 28.73 0.66 0.81
CA THR A 263 27.31 0.89 1.06
C THR A 263 27.14 1.71 2.33
N ARG A 264 26.43 2.85 2.23
CA ARG A 264 26.16 3.74 3.36
C ARG A 264 24.68 3.68 3.70
N ILE A 265 24.34 3.29 4.93
CA ILE A 265 22.95 3.27 5.41
C ILE A 265 22.35 4.68 5.39
N GLU A 266 23.18 5.70 5.59
CA GLU A 266 22.84 7.12 5.50
C GLU A 266 22.33 7.52 4.11
N ALA A 267 22.67 6.75 3.06
CA ALA A 267 22.19 6.99 1.71
C ALA A 267 20.76 6.49 1.50
N ALA A 268 20.20 5.73 2.46
CA ALA A 268 18.84 5.23 2.37
C ALA A 268 17.82 6.38 2.42
N ILE A 269 16.79 6.28 1.59
CA ILE A 269 15.74 7.29 1.46
C ILE A 269 14.37 6.68 1.74
N PRO A 270 13.48 7.38 2.44
CA PRO A 270 12.09 6.95 2.59
C PRO A 270 11.45 6.65 1.23
N PHE A 271 10.72 5.55 1.19
CA PHE A 271 9.83 5.25 0.07
C PHE A 271 8.65 6.22 0.06
N GLU A 272 8.21 6.60 -1.14
CA GLU A 272 7.13 7.55 -1.34
C GLU A 272 6.15 7.06 -2.41
N ILE A 273 4.85 7.19 -2.15
CA ILE A 273 3.78 7.03 -3.13
C ILE A 273 3.29 8.40 -3.58
N ARG A 274 2.83 8.50 -4.83
CA ARG A 274 2.17 9.70 -5.36
C ARG A 274 0.68 9.41 -5.42
N ASP A 275 -0.14 10.33 -4.90
CA ASP A 275 -1.61 10.28 -5.02
C ASP A 275 -1.99 10.66 -6.46
N PHE A 276 -2.65 9.79 -7.22
CA PHE A 276 -3.00 10.10 -8.61
C PHE A 276 -4.26 10.96 -8.74
N GLU A 277 -5.18 10.97 -7.77
CA GLU A 277 -6.26 11.96 -7.71
C GLU A 277 -5.69 13.38 -7.50
N ASN A 278 -4.65 13.48 -6.67
CA ASN A 278 -3.95 14.73 -6.36
C ASN A 278 -2.46 14.61 -6.71
N ALA A 279 -2.15 14.54 -8.01
CA ALA A 279 -0.83 14.22 -8.54
C ALA A 279 0.34 15.05 -7.99
N GLU A 280 0.10 16.22 -7.39
CA GLU A 280 1.11 17.05 -6.71
C GLU A 280 1.48 16.59 -5.29
N ILE A 281 0.72 15.64 -4.72
CA ILE A 281 0.86 15.15 -3.36
C ILE A 281 1.68 13.86 -3.35
N HIS A 282 2.70 13.84 -2.50
CA HIS A 282 3.49 12.66 -2.17
C HIS A 282 3.30 12.28 -0.71
N HIS A 283 3.13 10.98 -0.46
CA HIS A 283 3.10 10.43 0.89
C HIS A 283 4.36 9.62 1.12
N SER A 284 5.14 10.00 2.14
CA SER A 284 6.38 9.32 2.53
C SER A 284 6.33 8.86 3.98
N GLY A 285 7.18 7.89 4.31
CA GLY A 285 7.22 7.30 5.65
C GLY A 285 6.08 6.32 5.88
N LEU A 286 5.17 6.62 6.80
CA LEU A 286 4.11 5.71 7.23
C LEU A 286 2.80 5.95 6.49
N MET A 287 2.44 5.00 5.66
CA MET A 287 1.26 5.03 4.81
C MET A 287 0.15 4.17 5.43
N GLU A 288 -1.12 4.52 5.23
CA GLU A 288 -2.22 3.64 5.63
C GLU A 288 -2.21 2.35 4.77
N SER A 289 -2.53 1.20 5.36
CA SER A 289 -2.57 -0.09 4.62
C SER A 289 -3.89 -0.34 3.88
N ARG A 290 -4.78 0.67 3.82
CA ARG A 290 -6.04 0.61 3.10
C ARG A 290 -5.79 0.45 1.60
N ILE A 291 -6.67 -0.30 0.95
CA ILE A 291 -6.60 -0.61 -0.47
C ILE A 291 -7.99 -0.51 -1.11
N GLU A 292 -8.08 0.11 -2.28
CA GLU A 292 -9.31 0.25 -3.06
C GLU A 292 -9.03 0.01 -4.54
N LEU A 293 -9.91 -0.70 -5.26
CA LEU A 293 -9.88 -0.80 -6.71
C LEU A 293 -10.16 0.56 -7.33
N ALA A 294 -9.17 1.05 -8.05
CA ALA A 294 -9.21 2.34 -8.71
C ALA A 294 -8.14 2.40 -9.80
N HIS A 295 -8.51 3.04 -10.89
CA HIS A 295 -7.64 3.24 -12.03
C HIS A 295 -6.78 4.48 -11.81
N ALA A 296 -5.48 4.40 -12.09
CA ALA A 296 -4.64 5.59 -12.11
C ALA A 296 -5.00 6.43 -13.36
N ASN A 297 -5.70 7.55 -13.15
CA ASN A 297 -6.27 8.31 -14.25
C ASN A 297 -5.30 9.36 -14.79
N PHE A 298 -4.80 9.13 -15.99
CA PHE A 298 -3.97 10.09 -16.73
C PHE A 298 -4.74 10.81 -17.85
N GLY A 299 -6.08 10.74 -17.89
CA GLY A 299 -6.94 11.37 -18.90
C GLY A 299 -7.70 10.37 -19.79
N ARG A 300 -7.94 10.70 -21.06
CA ARG A 300 -8.85 9.96 -21.95
C ARG A 300 -8.15 8.84 -22.72
N ASP A 301 -7.94 7.71 -22.03
CA ASP A 301 -7.33 6.52 -22.63
C ASP A 301 -8.19 5.92 -23.76
N ASP A 302 -9.50 6.10 -23.73
CA ASP A 302 -10.40 5.70 -24.82
C ASP A 302 -10.12 6.46 -26.12
N LEU A 303 -9.73 7.74 -26.03
CA LEU A 303 -9.33 8.53 -27.19
C LEU A 303 -7.92 8.20 -27.64
N ALA A 304 -6.97 8.06 -26.70
CA ALA A 304 -5.60 7.65 -27.02
C ALA A 304 -5.56 6.30 -27.74
N LYS A 305 -6.40 5.33 -27.33
CA LYS A 305 -6.52 4.01 -27.98
C LYS A 305 -6.93 4.08 -29.45
N ARG A 306 -7.69 5.09 -29.86
CA ARG A 306 -8.10 5.26 -31.27
C ARG A 306 -6.92 5.51 -32.22
N THR A 307 -5.79 5.97 -31.68
CA THR A 307 -4.54 6.14 -32.45
C THR A 307 -3.87 4.82 -32.82
N GLY A 308 -4.28 3.70 -32.23
CA GLY A 308 -3.64 2.38 -32.38
C GLY A 308 -2.75 1.97 -31.20
N ARG A 309 -2.31 2.93 -30.37
CA ARG A 309 -1.55 2.63 -29.14
C ARG A 309 -2.48 2.25 -27.98
N ASN A 310 -2.66 0.94 -27.78
CA ASN A 310 -3.65 0.41 -26.82
C ASN A 310 -3.32 0.65 -25.33
N GLU A 311 -2.05 0.82 -24.98
CA GLU A 311 -1.55 0.80 -23.59
C GLU A 311 -0.84 2.10 -23.18
N ALA A 312 -1.16 3.21 -23.84
CA ALA A 312 -0.61 4.51 -23.47
C ALA A 312 -0.94 4.85 -22.00
N PHE A 313 0.08 5.15 -21.20
CA PHE A 313 -0.04 5.49 -19.77
C PHE A 313 -0.71 4.40 -18.92
N LEU A 314 -0.48 3.12 -19.25
CA LEU A 314 -0.92 2.01 -18.40
C LEU A 314 -0.13 1.98 -17.08
N TRP A 315 -0.78 2.32 -15.97
CA TRP A 315 -0.25 2.01 -14.64
C TRP A 315 -0.47 0.52 -14.33
N PRO A 316 0.57 -0.22 -13.89
CA PRO A 316 0.51 -1.68 -13.86
C PRO A 316 -0.32 -2.28 -12.73
N SER A 317 -0.93 -1.47 -11.87
CA SER A 317 -1.70 -1.95 -10.71
C SER A 317 -3.15 -1.48 -10.72
N PRO A 318 -4.12 -2.37 -10.39
CA PRO A 318 -5.55 -2.09 -10.45
C PRO A 318 -6.09 -1.41 -9.17
N VAL A 319 -5.22 -1.12 -8.19
CA VAL A 319 -5.62 -0.62 -6.87
C VAL A 319 -4.87 0.65 -6.51
N ARG A 320 -5.50 1.53 -5.74
CA ARG A 320 -4.83 2.62 -5.00
C ARG A 320 -4.68 2.21 -3.54
N VAL A 321 -3.67 2.75 -2.87
CA VAL A 321 -3.39 2.45 -1.45
C VAL A 321 -3.27 3.73 -0.61
N GLY A 322 -3.40 3.61 0.70
CA GLY A 322 -3.14 4.72 1.61
C GLY A 322 -4.24 5.78 1.65
N VAL A 323 -3.83 7.05 1.67
CA VAL A 323 -4.75 8.21 1.79
C VAL A 323 -5.62 8.36 0.55
N GLU A 324 -5.07 8.08 -0.64
CA GLU A 324 -5.81 8.07 -1.91
C GLU A 324 -6.95 7.04 -1.85
N ALA A 325 -6.66 5.80 -1.43
CA ALA A 325 -7.68 4.76 -1.24
C ALA A 325 -8.78 5.22 -0.26
N ARG A 326 -8.42 5.91 0.83
CA ARG A 326 -9.39 6.47 1.77
C ARG A 326 -10.27 7.56 1.13
N SER A 327 -9.67 8.47 0.36
CA SER A 327 -10.39 9.51 -0.39
C SER A 327 -11.42 8.89 -1.33
N LEU A 328 -11.00 7.89 -2.10
CA LEU A 328 -11.85 7.16 -3.04
C LEU A 328 -13.01 6.43 -2.36
N GLN A 329 -12.77 5.79 -1.21
CA GLN A 329 -13.82 5.15 -0.42
C GLN A 329 -14.87 6.15 0.08
N ILE A 330 -14.47 7.37 0.43
CA ILE A 330 -15.38 8.43 0.87
C ILE A 330 -16.22 8.96 -0.31
N LYS A 331 -15.61 9.05 -1.49
CA LYS A 331 -16.25 9.54 -2.73
C LYS A 331 -17.16 8.49 -3.38
N SER A 332 -16.92 7.20 -3.15
CA SER A 332 -17.70 6.15 -3.79
C SER A 332 -19.18 6.30 -3.43
N LYS A 333 -20.01 6.52 -4.45
CA LYS A 333 -21.46 6.59 -4.28
C LYS A 333 -21.89 5.26 -3.70
N SER A 334 -22.58 5.29 -2.57
CA SER A 334 -23.10 4.15 -1.80
C SER A 334 -23.82 3.12 -2.67
N THR A 335 -23.08 2.27 -3.37
CA THR A 335 -23.58 1.09 -4.06
C THR A 335 -23.21 -0.11 -3.21
N ASP A 336 -24.09 -1.13 -3.18
CA ASP A 336 -24.00 -2.29 -2.28
C ASP A 336 -22.77 -3.21 -2.51
N ALA A 337 -21.81 -2.80 -3.33
CA ALA A 337 -20.64 -3.59 -3.72
C ALA A 337 -19.36 -3.00 -3.11
N ALA A 338 -18.55 -3.87 -2.50
CA ALA A 338 -17.24 -3.49 -1.97
C ALA A 338 -16.26 -3.16 -3.10
N SER A 339 -15.48 -2.10 -2.92
CA SER A 339 -14.40 -1.71 -3.81
C SER A 339 -13.01 -1.99 -3.23
N GLY A 340 -12.92 -2.33 -1.94
CA GLY A 340 -11.63 -2.46 -1.26
C GLY A 340 -11.70 -3.07 0.15
N LEU A 341 -10.57 -3.01 0.86
CA LEU A 341 -10.37 -3.58 2.20
C LEU A 341 -9.64 -2.58 3.10
N SER A 342 -9.94 -2.58 4.41
CA SER A 342 -9.15 -1.78 5.37
C SER A 342 -7.73 -2.34 5.56
N SER A 343 -7.54 -3.66 5.39
CA SER A 343 -6.26 -4.35 5.44
C SER A 343 -6.31 -5.65 4.66
N ALA A 344 -5.43 -5.80 3.65
CA ALA A 344 -5.26 -7.08 2.95
C ALA A 344 -4.65 -8.15 3.87
N LYS A 345 -3.78 -7.77 4.81
CA LYS A 345 -3.05 -8.69 5.71
C LYS A 345 -3.99 -9.53 6.58
N ARG A 346 -5.13 -8.98 6.99
CA ARG A 346 -6.15 -9.68 7.81
C ARG A 346 -6.79 -10.87 7.11
N TYR A 347 -6.77 -10.87 5.77
CA TYR A 347 -7.47 -11.84 4.93
C TYR A 347 -6.51 -12.68 4.09
N LEU A 348 -5.22 -12.75 4.46
CA LEU A 348 -4.27 -13.65 3.81
C LEU A 348 -4.78 -15.09 3.74
N TRP A 349 -5.49 -15.54 4.79
CA TRP A 349 -6.09 -16.87 4.86
C TRP A 349 -7.23 -17.11 3.86
N ASP A 350 -7.90 -16.06 3.37
CA ASP A 350 -9.08 -16.19 2.53
C ASP A 350 -8.71 -16.17 1.04
N ILE A 351 -8.44 -17.37 0.53
CA ILE A 351 -7.99 -17.64 -0.84
C ILE A 351 -9.13 -17.97 -1.80
N ASP A 352 -10.36 -18.08 -1.29
CA ASP A 352 -11.52 -18.42 -2.13
C ASP A 352 -12.07 -17.18 -2.83
N PRO A 353 -12.64 -17.32 -4.05
CA PRO A 353 -13.34 -16.23 -4.71
C PRO A 353 -14.46 -15.65 -3.84
N THR A 354 -14.64 -14.34 -3.87
CA THR A 354 -15.73 -13.68 -3.15
C THR A 354 -17.08 -13.99 -3.79
N GLU A 355 -18.15 -14.00 -2.99
CA GLU A 355 -19.50 -14.23 -3.51
C GLU A 355 -19.99 -13.08 -4.42
N ARG A 356 -19.55 -11.84 -4.12
CA ARG A 356 -19.88 -10.63 -4.87
C ARG A 356 -18.68 -10.15 -5.67
N GLU A 357 -18.94 -9.63 -6.86
CA GLU A 357 -17.93 -9.01 -7.72
C GLU A 357 -17.43 -7.69 -7.13
N TRP A 358 -16.12 -7.47 -7.20
CA TRP A 358 -15.48 -6.23 -6.83
C TRP A 358 -15.72 -5.14 -7.88
N ARG A 359 -15.84 -3.88 -7.43
CA ARG A 359 -16.04 -2.73 -8.33
C ARG A 359 -14.96 -1.67 -8.19
N PHE A 360 -14.63 -1.03 -9.31
CA PHE A 360 -13.77 0.15 -9.34
C PHE A 360 -14.55 1.37 -8.84
N SER A 361 -13.96 2.12 -7.91
CA SER A 361 -14.62 3.21 -7.17
C SER A 361 -15.05 4.41 -8.04
N GLU A 362 -14.40 4.65 -9.19
CA GLU A 362 -14.61 5.84 -10.02
C GLU A 362 -15.51 5.63 -11.25
N ASN A 363 -15.83 4.38 -11.59
CA ASN A 363 -16.40 4.07 -12.89
C ASN A 363 -17.94 4.15 -12.91
N ASN A 364 -18.47 5.29 -13.36
CA ASN A 364 -19.90 5.42 -13.69
C ASN A 364 -20.24 4.86 -15.10
N SER A 365 -19.24 4.48 -15.89
CA SER A 365 -19.42 3.87 -17.22
C SER A 365 -19.46 2.35 -17.17
N ASN A 366 -20.23 1.73 -18.07
CA ASN A 366 -20.28 0.26 -18.23
C ASN A 366 -18.97 -0.35 -18.77
N THR A 367 -17.97 0.45 -19.15
CA THR A 367 -16.71 0.01 -19.75
C THR A 367 -15.62 -0.12 -18.69
N LEU A 368 -14.96 -1.27 -18.61
CA LEU A 368 -13.83 -1.51 -17.70
C LEU A 368 -12.59 -0.68 -18.10
N PRO A 369 -11.81 -0.16 -17.14
CA PRO A 369 -10.57 0.54 -17.45
C PRO A 369 -9.52 -0.42 -18.04
N PRO A 370 -8.51 0.07 -18.79
CA PRO A 370 -7.50 -0.77 -19.44
C PRO A 370 -6.83 -1.76 -18.47
N VAL A 371 -6.45 -1.28 -17.28
CA VAL A 371 -5.82 -2.10 -16.24
C VAL A 371 -6.72 -3.26 -15.79
N ALA A 372 -8.03 -3.04 -15.68
CA ALA A 372 -8.97 -4.09 -15.26
C ALA A 372 -9.12 -5.16 -16.34
N THR A 373 -9.18 -4.76 -17.61
CA THR A 373 -9.22 -5.70 -18.74
C THR A 373 -7.98 -6.58 -18.76
N ARG A 374 -6.79 -5.98 -18.70
CA ARG A 374 -5.51 -6.73 -18.63
C ARG A 374 -5.43 -7.63 -17.40
N THR A 375 -5.85 -7.14 -16.23
CA THR A 375 -5.87 -7.94 -15.00
C THR A 375 -6.73 -9.19 -15.16
N ARG A 376 -7.91 -9.06 -15.79
CA ARG A 376 -8.79 -10.21 -16.04
C ARG A 376 -8.18 -11.21 -17.01
N GLU A 377 -7.41 -10.76 -18.00
CA GLU A 377 -6.70 -11.62 -18.94
C GLU A 377 -5.58 -12.43 -18.28
N LEU A 378 -4.89 -11.85 -17.29
CA LEU A 378 -3.77 -12.48 -16.59
C LEU A 378 -4.20 -13.42 -15.47
N LEU A 379 -5.35 -13.16 -14.84
CA LEU A 379 -5.74 -13.82 -13.59
C LEU A 379 -6.98 -14.73 -13.74
N THR A 380 -7.10 -15.67 -12.82
CA THR A 380 -8.33 -16.45 -12.57
C THR A 380 -9.36 -15.60 -11.82
N GLU A 381 -10.59 -16.10 -11.69
CA GLU A 381 -11.62 -15.42 -10.87
C GLU A 381 -11.22 -15.28 -9.40
N ALA A 382 -10.38 -16.18 -8.87
CA ALA A 382 -9.84 -16.10 -7.50
C ALA A 382 -8.72 -15.06 -7.35
N GLY A 383 -8.21 -14.51 -8.46
CA GLY A 383 -7.11 -13.55 -8.48
C GLY A 383 -5.71 -14.19 -8.49
N ASP A 384 -5.61 -15.47 -8.82
CA ASP A 384 -4.34 -16.18 -9.00
C ASP A 384 -3.88 -16.12 -10.47
N PHE A 385 -2.58 -16.24 -10.72
CA PHE A 385 -2.07 -16.34 -12.10
C PHE A 385 -2.66 -17.49 -12.88
N ARG A 386 -2.99 -17.19 -14.13
CA ARG A 386 -3.59 -18.15 -15.04
C ARG A 386 -2.54 -18.99 -15.74
N ASN A 387 -2.72 -20.31 -15.70
CA ASN A 387 -2.04 -21.22 -16.61
C ASN A 387 -2.73 -21.20 -17.99
N THR A 388 -2.03 -21.59 -19.06
CA THR A 388 -2.57 -21.56 -20.45
C THR A 388 -3.90 -22.30 -20.64
N ASN A 389 -4.19 -23.30 -19.80
CA ASN A 389 -5.41 -24.12 -19.86
C ASN A 389 -6.57 -23.60 -19.01
N GLN A 390 -6.38 -22.50 -18.28
CA GLN A 390 -7.41 -21.90 -17.43
C GLN A 390 -8.12 -20.74 -18.14
N ASN A 391 -9.40 -20.57 -17.83
CA ASN A 391 -10.19 -19.44 -18.33
C ASN A 391 -9.73 -18.14 -17.64
N TYR A 392 -9.75 -17.04 -18.40
CA TYR A 392 -9.58 -15.69 -17.85
C TYR A 392 -10.74 -15.36 -16.90
N ALA A 393 -10.54 -14.41 -15.99
CA ALA A 393 -11.58 -13.99 -15.06
C ALA A 393 -12.77 -13.36 -15.82
N ARG A 394 -13.93 -14.02 -15.78
CA ARG A 394 -15.17 -13.50 -16.39
C ARG A 394 -15.85 -12.46 -15.51
N GLU A 395 -15.71 -12.61 -14.20
CA GLU A 395 -16.13 -11.66 -13.18
C GLU A 395 -14.94 -11.43 -12.24
N MET A 396 -14.79 -10.20 -11.74
CA MET A 396 -13.74 -9.85 -10.79
C MET A 396 -14.16 -10.27 -9.38
N ARG A 397 -14.19 -11.58 -9.11
CA ARG A 397 -14.50 -12.17 -7.79
C ARG A 397 -13.23 -12.54 -7.02
N PHE A 398 -12.19 -11.73 -7.19
CA PHE A 398 -10.87 -12.02 -6.64
C PHE A 398 -10.95 -12.31 -5.12
N SER A 399 -10.16 -13.27 -4.64
CA SER A 399 -10.11 -13.61 -3.22
C SER A 399 -9.65 -12.41 -2.39
N ARG A 400 -10.05 -12.30 -1.13
CA ARG A 400 -9.54 -11.21 -0.26
C ARG A 400 -8.02 -11.30 -0.07
N SER A 401 -7.44 -12.49 -0.14
CA SER A 401 -5.98 -12.71 -0.14
C SER A 401 -5.29 -12.08 -1.36
N SER A 402 -5.89 -12.10 -2.55
CA SER A 402 -5.31 -11.49 -3.77
C SER A 402 -5.10 -9.97 -3.65
N PHE A 403 -5.83 -9.28 -2.78
CA PHE A 403 -5.59 -7.86 -2.50
C PHE A 403 -4.22 -7.62 -1.87
N MET A 404 -3.60 -8.62 -1.22
CA MET A 404 -2.20 -8.51 -0.80
C MET A 404 -1.27 -8.44 -2.01
N MET A 405 -1.50 -9.27 -3.03
CA MET A 405 -0.73 -9.23 -4.27
C MET A 405 -0.89 -7.86 -4.95
N PHE A 406 -2.12 -7.35 -5.08
CA PHE A 406 -2.35 -6.03 -5.68
C PHE A 406 -1.71 -4.89 -4.87
N MET A 407 -1.76 -4.94 -3.54
CA MET A 407 -1.09 -3.97 -2.67
C MET A 407 0.43 -3.97 -2.88
N ILE A 408 1.06 -5.16 -2.93
CA ILE A 408 2.50 -5.28 -3.15
C ILE A 408 2.86 -4.80 -4.56
N ALA A 409 2.05 -5.15 -5.57
CA ALA A 409 2.25 -4.70 -6.94
C ALA A 409 2.22 -3.17 -7.05
N GLU A 410 1.30 -2.52 -6.34
CA GLU A 410 1.22 -1.06 -6.27
C GLU A 410 2.48 -0.42 -5.68
N LEU A 411 2.96 -0.97 -4.56
CA LEU A 411 4.16 -0.48 -3.88
C LEU A 411 5.42 -0.70 -4.74
N ILE A 412 5.51 -1.84 -5.44
CA ILE A 412 6.59 -2.12 -6.39
C ILE A 412 6.56 -1.14 -7.55
N ALA A 413 5.38 -0.87 -8.13
CA ALA A 413 5.23 0.07 -9.24
C ALA A 413 5.70 1.49 -8.86
N HIS A 414 5.29 1.97 -7.70
CA HIS A 414 5.79 3.25 -7.18
C HIS A 414 7.29 3.24 -6.91
N ALA A 415 7.85 2.16 -6.35
CA ALA A 415 9.29 2.08 -6.09
C ALA A 415 10.09 2.09 -7.39
N PHE A 416 9.62 1.34 -8.39
CA PHE A 416 10.20 1.26 -9.71
C PHE A 416 10.23 2.62 -10.43
N VAL A 417 9.16 3.41 -10.32
CA VAL A 417 9.12 4.78 -10.82
C VAL A 417 10.01 5.72 -10.00
N GLN A 418 9.98 5.60 -8.66
CA GLN A 418 10.70 6.49 -7.76
C GLN A 418 12.22 6.43 -7.95
N ILE A 419 12.80 5.25 -8.11
CA ILE A 419 14.27 5.09 -8.22
C ILE A 419 14.85 5.77 -9.47
N ASN A 420 14.04 5.91 -10.53
CA ASN A 420 14.42 6.54 -11.78
C ASN A 420 13.74 7.88 -12.03
N ASN A 421 13.03 8.42 -11.04
CA ASN A 421 12.46 9.76 -11.16
C ASN A 421 13.58 10.79 -11.40
N PRO A 422 13.53 11.55 -12.51
CA PRO A 422 14.66 12.38 -12.92
C PRO A 422 14.88 13.59 -11.99
N GLN A 423 13.81 14.17 -11.44
CA GLN A 423 13.91 15.27 -10.47
C GLN A 423 14.48 14.79 -9.12
N LYS A 424 14.17 13.55 -8.71
CA LYS A 424 14.77 12.93 -7.52
C LYS A 424 16.23 12.57 -7.76
N ARG A 425 16.55 11.91 -8.88
CA ARG A 425 17.92 11.58 -9.28
C ARG A 425 18.83 12.79 -9.37
N ALA A 426 18.33 13.93 -9.86
CA ALA A 426 19.09 15.17 -9.95
C ALA A 426 19.64 15.66 -8.60
N ARG A 427 19.02 15.25 -7.48
CA ARG A 427 19.46 15.58 -6.12
C ARG A 427 20.38 14.54 -5.50
N ARG A 428 20.75 13.49 -6.25
CA ARG A 428 21.57 12.37 -5.80
C ARG A 428 22.94 12.39 -6.48
N PRO A 429 23.98 11.79 -5.85
CA PRO A 429 25.23 11.50 -6.53
C PRO A 429 25.00 10.64 -7.78
N ASN A 430 25.89 10.76 -8.77
CA ASN A 430 25.79 10.03 -10.02
C ASN A 430 24.41 10.19 -10.68
N SER A 431 23.88 11.42 -10.70
CA SER A 431 22.51 11.73 -11.15
C SER A 431 22.19 11.24 -12.56
N ALA A 432 23.22 11.05 -13.40
CA ALA A 432 23.10 10.56 -14.76
C ALA A 432 22.98 9.02 -14.88
N VAL A 433 23.40 8.29 -13.86
CA VAL A 433 23.42 6.82 -13.90
C VAL A 433 22.02 6.27 -13.63
N PRO A 434 21.50 5.31 -14.41
CA PRO A 434 20.20 4.71 -14.14
C PRO A 434 20.24 3.82 -12.91
N ARG A 435 19.10 3.72 -12.21
CA ARG A 435 18.93 2.82 -11.06
C ARG A 435 18.21 1.55 -11.51
N ARG A 436 18.57 0.42 -10.92
CA ARG A 436 17.89 -0.86 -11.12
C ARG A 436 17.38 -1.34 -9.77
N LEU A 437 16.11 -1.75 -9.71
CA LEU A 437 15.58 -2.44 -8.54
C LEU A 437 16.22 -3.84 -8.48
N SER A 438 17.13 -4.07 -7.54
CA SER A 438 17.94 -5.29 -7.45
C SER A 438 17.36 -6.32 -6.50
N LYS A 439 16.81 -5.87 -5.38
CA LYS A 439 16.28 -6.72 -4.32
C LYS A 439 15.04 -6.08 -3.69
N ILE A 440 14.04 -6.89 -3.41
CA ILE A 440 12.88 -6.51 -2.60
C ILE A 440 12.91 -7.35 -1.33
N ILE A 441 12.88 -6.70 -0.17
CA ILE A 441 12.92 -7.33 1.14
C ILE A 441 11.60 -7.05 1.85
N LEU A 442 10.83 -8.09 2.13
CA LEU A 442 9.57 -7.97 2.85
C LEU A 442 9.68 -8.60 4.24
N THR A 443 9.28 -7.89 5.28
CA THR A 443 9.20 -8.43 6.64
C THR A 443 7.90 -9.19 6.89
N ILE A 444 7.97 -10.22 7.74
CA ILE A 444 6.82 -11.05 8.14
C ILE A 444 6.52 -10.80 9.63
N PRO A 445 5.25 -10.86 10.09
CA PRO A 445 5.02 -10.86 11.54
C PRO A 445 5.72 -11.99 12.26
N THR A 446 6.10 -11.70 13.49
CA THR A 446 6.92 -12.53 14.37
C THR A 446 6.40 -13.95 14.57
N ALA A 447 5.08 -14.10 14.71
CA ALA A 447 4.42 -15.36 15.04
C ALA A 447 3.26 -15.69 14.09
N THR A 448 3.34 -15.26 12.83
CA THR A 448 2.39 -15.66 11.78
C THR A 448 2.44 -17.18 11.57
N PRO A 449 1.28 -17.88 11.50
CA PRO A 449 1.23 -19.30 11.16
C PRO A 449 1.98 -19.60 9.86
N ALA A 450 2.71 -20.71 9.81
CA ALA A 450 3.59 -21.03 8.68
C ALA A 450 2.83 -21.09 7.34
N ARG A 451 1.56 -21.50 7.35
CA ARG A 451 0.70 -21.45 6.15
C ARG A 451 0.40 -20.03 5.66
N GLU A 452 0.15 -19.06 6.55
CA GLU A 452 0.01 -17.65 6.15
C GLU A 452 1.31 -17.07 5.61
N GLN A 453 2.46 -17.49 6.17
CA GLN A 453 3.76 -17.09 5.63
C GLN A 453 3.94 -17.59 4.19
N LYS A 454 3.55 -18.85 3.91
CA LYS A 454 3.57 -19.41 2.56
C LYS A 454 2.69 -18.58 1.61
N ILE A 455 1.45 -18.29 1.98
CA ILE A 455 0.53 -17.49 1.16
C ILE A 455 1.11 -16.09 0.91
N LEU A 456 1.66 -15.42 1.93
CA LEU A 456 2.29 -14.10 1.76
C LEU A 456 3.45 -14.15 0.76
N LYS A 457 4.31 -15.18 0.83
CA LYS A 457 5.43 -15.36 -0.10
C LYS A 457 4.96 -15.58 -1.53
N GLU A 458 3.92 -16.40 -1.71
CA GLU A 458 3.28 -16.62 -3.02
C GLU A 458 2.69 -15.30 -3.55
N ARG A 459 1.89 -14.58 -2.76
CA ARG A 459 1.31 -13.28 -3.15
C ARG A 459 2.36 -12.22 -3.48
N ALA A 460 3.49 -12.21 -2.78
CA ALA A 460 4.59 -11.28 -3.06
C ALA A 460 5.34 -11.65 -4.35
N SER A 461 5.53 -12.95 -4.61
CA SER A 461 6.11 -13.44 -5.88
C SER A 461 5.18 -13.10 -7.05
N ASP A 462 3.89 -13.40 -6.90
CA ASP A 462 2.88 -13.09 -7.90
C ASP A 462 2.84 -11.57 -8.17
N ALA A 463 2.91 -10.73 -7.14
CA ALA A 463 2.89 -9.28 -7.31
C ALA A 463 4.06 -8.79 -8.18
N LEU A 464 5.26 -9.36 -7.98
CA LEU A 464 6.43 -9.04 -8.79
C LEU A 464 6.25 -9.48 -10.24
N ASP A 465 5.78 -10.72 -10.45
CA ASP A 465 5.51 -11.23 -11.80
C ASP A 465 4.40 -10.45 -12.50
N TYR A 466 3.41 -9.97 -11.75
CA TYR A 466 2.29 -9.18 -12.23
C TYR A 466 2.74 -7.82 -12.74
N VAL A 467 3.55 -7.09 -11.98
CA VAL A 467 4.11 -5.81 -12.43
C VAL A 467 4.97 -5.99 -13.68
N TRP A 468 5.83 -7.02 -13.72
CA TRP A 468 6.69 -7.27 -14.88
C TRP A 468 5.92 -7.63 -16.15
N GLN A 469 4.83 -8.39 -16.03
CA GLN A 469 3.96 -8.73 -17.17
C GLN A 469 3.11 -7.54 -17.61
N MET A 470 2.54 -6.78 -16.67
CA MET A 470 1.72 -5.60 -16.97
C MET A 470 2.51 -4.49 -17.67
N LEU A 471 3.80 -4.32 -17.33
CA LEU A 471 4.68 -3.36 -17.97
C LEU A 471 5.35 -3.88 -19.25
N SER A 472 5.17 -5.16 -19.61
CA SER A 472 5.81 -5.80 -20.76
C SER A 472 7.33 -5.55 -20.83
N LEU A 473 8.02 -5.64 -19.68
CA LEU A 473 9.44 -5.30 -19.60
C LEU A 473 10.32 -6.25 -20.44
N PRO A 474 11.42 -5.75 -21.05
CA PRO A 474 12.33 -6.57 -21.86
C PRO A 474 12.88 -7.78 -21.09
N VAL A 475 12.68 -8.98 -21.62
CA VAL A 475 13.17 -10.23 -21.00
C VAL A 475 14.62 -10.50 -21.42
N GLY A 476 15.50 -10.80 -20.46
CA GLY A 476 16.89 -11.20 -20.72
C GLY A 476 17.90 -10.04 -20.69
N ASP A 477 17.44 -8.80 -20.64
CA ASP A 477 18.26 -7.62 -20.46
C ASP A 477 18.77 -7.50 -19.02
N SER A 478 20.05 -7.14 -18.85
CA SER A 478 20.65 -6.95 -17.53
C SER A 478 20.03 -5.78 -16.77
N HIS A 479 19.55 -4.72 -17.44
CA HIS A 479 18.97 -3.55 -16.79
C HIS A 479 17.57 -3.83 -16.20
N TYR A 480 16.73 -4.56 -16.91
CA TYR A 480 15.32 -4.84 -16.54
C TYR A 480 15.13 -6.20 -15.88
N LYS A 481 16.23 -6.81 -15.43
CA LYS A 481 16.20 -8.08 -14.70
C LYS A 481 15.28 -7.97 -13.48
N LYS A 482 14.43 -8.99 -13.29
CA LYS A 482 13.57 -9.09 -12.10
C LYS A 482 14.41 -9.04 -10.81
N PRO A 483 14.03 -8.23 -9.81
CA PRO A 483 14.70 -8.19 -8.52
C PRO A 483 14.59 -9.52 -7.77
N ILE A 484 15.55 -9.76 -6.87
CA ILE A 484 15.48 -10.87 -5.93
C ILE A 484 14.47 -10.54 -4.84
N LEU A 485 13.45 -11.37 -4.66
CA LEU A 485 12.52 -11.26 -3.55
C LEU A 485 13.04 -12.05 -2.33
N SER A 486 13.18 -11.39 -1.19
CA SER A 486 13.68 -11.95 0.08
C SER A 486 12.66 -11.69 1.18
N ILE A 487 12.26 -12.76 1.88
CA ILE A 487 11.20 -12.71 2.90
C ILE A 487 11.62 -13.62 4.06
N ASP A 488 12.69 -13.19 4.72
CA ASP A 488 13.47 -14.02 5.64
C ASP A 488 13.40 -13.55 7.09
N TRP A 489 13.08 -12.27 7.33
CA TRP A 489 13.15 -11.66 8.66
C TRP A 489 11.79 -11.23 9.20
N ASP A 490 11.65 -11.31 10.51
CA ASP A 490 10.46 -10.88 11.22
C ASP A 490 10.54 -9.44 11.78
N GLU A 491 9.37 -8.85 11.98
CA GLU A 491 9.19 -7.45 12.43
C GLU A 491 9.92 -7.16 13.76
N ALA A 492 9.79 -8.07 14.74
CA ALA A 492 10.36 -7.86 16.08
C ALA A 492 11.89 -8.01 16.10
N SER A 493 12.45 -9.00 15.40
CA SER A 493 13.91 -9.18 15.29
C SER A 493 14.56 -8.01 14.56
N CYS A 494 13.91 -7.46 13.53
CA CYS A 494 14.37 -6.24 12.86
C CYS A 494 14.43 -5.04 13.83
N SER A 495 13.41 -4.88 14.67
CA SER A 495 13.40 -3.81 15.68
C SER A 495 14.53 -3.96 16.72
N GLN A 496 14.87 -5.20 17.11
CA GLN A 496 16.02 -5.47 17.97
C GLN A 496 17.35 -5.09 17.29
N GLN A 497 17.46 -5.30 15.98
CA GLN A 497 18.66 -4.95 15.22
C GLN A 497 18.95 -3.44 15.24
N VAL A 498 17.93 -2.59 15.17
CA VAL A 498 18.09 -1.13 15.28
C VAL A 498 18.67 -0.74 16.65
N PHE A 499 18.14 -1.33 17.72
CA PHE A 499 18.62 -1.08 19.08
C PHE A 499 20.08 -1.54 19.24
N LEU A 500 20.38 -2.79 18.84
CA LEU A 500 21.72 -3.37 18.91
C LEU A 500 22.75 -2.57 18.11
N PHE A 501 22.43 -2.22 16.86
CA PHE A 501 23.32 -1.44 16.01
C PHE A 501 23.62 -0.08 16.65
N ASN A 502 22.61 0.61 17.19
CA ASN A 502 22.83 1.89 17.85
C ASN A 502 23.72 1.76 19.10
N GLU A 503 23.42 0.81 19.98
CA GLU A 503 24.22 0.60 21.20
C GLU A 503 25.67 0.22 20.87
N ILE A 504 25.87 -0.67 19.91
CA ILE A 504 27.21 -1.17 19.59
C ILE A 504 28.00 -0.15 18.77
N SER A 505 27.43 0.37 17.69
CA SER A 505 28.16 1.23 16.75
C SER A 505 28.31 2.66 17.28
N GLU A 506 27.24 3.27 17.78
CA GLU A 506 27.26 4.69 18.18
C GLU A 506 27.71 4.89 19.64
N ILE A 507 27.19 4.06 20.56
CA ILE A 507 27.41 4.26 21.99
C ILE A 507 28.70 3.57 22.46
N TYR A 508 28.94 2.36 21.97
CA TYR A 508 30.01 1.48 22.45
C TYR A 508 31.17 1.31 21.44
N ALA A 509 31.25 2.22 20.46
CA ALA A 509 32.36 2.36 19.51
C ALA A 509 32.77 1.04 18.82
N HIS A 510 31.78 0.30 18.31
CA HIS A 510 31.90 -0.96 17.57
C HIS A 510 32.44 -2.16 18.37
N LYS A 511 32.42 -2.12 19.71
CA LYS A 511 32.94 -3.19 20.57
C LYS A 511 31.83 -4.12 21.10
N ALA A 512 31.25 -4.92 20.21
CA ALA A 512 30.12 -5.80 20.54
C ALA A 512 30.40 -6.75 21.73
N LYS A 513 31.59 -7.39 21.77
CA LYS A 513 31.92 -8.35 22.82
C LYS A 513 31.98 -7.72 24.22
N GLU A 514 32.61 -6.55 24.32
CA GLU A 514 32.71 -5.80 25.59
C GLU A 514 31.32 -5.34 26.04
N TYR A 515 30.47 -4.86 25.13
CA TYR A 515 29.08 -4.51 25.43
C TYR A 515 28.29 -5.69 26.02
N PHE A 516 28.42 -6.90 25.45
CA PHE A 516 27.73 -8.10 25.98
C PHE A 516 28.28 -8.55 27.33
N CYS A 517 29.55 -8.30 27.63
CA CYS A 517 30.12 -8.55 28.97
C CYS A 517 29.55 -7.59 30.02
N ASP A 518 29.40 -6.31 29.68
CA ASP A 518 28.99 -5.26 30.61
C ASP A 518 27.48 -5.23 30.86
N PHE A 519 26.69 -5.46 29.80
CA PHE A 519 25.23 -5.26 29.83
C PHE A 519 24.43 -6.57 29.80
N GLY A 520 25.09 -7.69 29.50
CA GLY A 520 24.50 -9.02 29.42
C GLY A 520 24.84 -9.93 30.61
N LYS A 521 24.73 -11.25 30.39
CA LYS A 521 25.05 -12.30 31.38
C LYS A 521 25.75 -13.47 30.70
N ILE A 522 26.45 -14.28 31.49
CA ILE A 522 27.01 -15.56 31.02
C ILE A 522 25.86 -16.56 30.89
N ARG A 523 25.65 -17.09 29.67
CA ARG A 523 24.60 -18.07 29.38
C ARG A 523 25.17 -19.25 28.60
N ASN A 524 24.50 -20.39 28.70
CA ASN A 524 24.78 -21.55 27.86
C ASN A 524 24.08 -21.37 26.51
N ILE A 525 24.83 -21.06 25.46
CA ILE A 525 24.32 -20.86 24.10
C ILE A 525 24.96 -21.92 23.22
N ARG A 526 24.12 -22.75 22.57
CA ARG A 526 24.56 -23.86 21.72
C ARG A 526 25.60 -24.79 22.40
N GLY A 527 25.52 -24.96 23.72
CA GLY A 527 26.43 -25.82 24.49
C GLY A 527 27.71 -25.13 25.00
N SER A 528 27.89 -23.83 24.74
CA SER A 528 29.05 -23.05 25.20
C SER A 528 28.62 -21.94 26.18
N GLN A 529 29.42 -21.72 27.23
CA GLN A 529 29.22 -20.62 28.17
C GLN A 529 29.86 -19.35 27.62
N SER A 530 29.06 -18.36 27.24
CA SER A 530 29.54 -17.10 26.70
C SER A 530 28.79 -15.89 27.29
N PRO A 531 29.46 -14.73 27.44
CA PRO A 531 28.78 -13.47 27.65
C PRO A 531 27.78 -13.22 26.53
N SER A 532 26.55 -12.90 26.90
CA SER A 532 25.44 -12.83 25.98
C SER A 532 24.41 -11.81 26.43
N LEU A 533 23.72 -11.22 25.47
CA LEU A 533 22.66 -10.26 25.72
C LEU A 533 21.33 -10.85 25.26
N ARG A 534 20.36 -10.96 26.18
CA ARG A 534 19.02 -11.46 25.85
C ARG A 534 18.04 -10.30 25.79
N ILE A 535 17.43 -10.11 24.63
CA ILE A 535 16.50 -9.00 24.38
C ILE A 535 15.12 -9.58 24.08
N ALA A 536 14.10 -9.04 24.73
CA ALA A 536 12.72 -9.23 24.33
C ALA A 536 12.22 -8.00 23.57
N SER A 537 11.52 -8.20 22.45
CA SER A 537 10.78 -7.15 21.75
C SER A 537 9.30 -7.48 21.80
N ILE A 538 8.50 -6.52 22.26
CA ILE A 538 7.04 -6.56 22.29
C ILE A 538 6.55 -5.53 21.27
N ASP A 539 6.07 -6.01 20.13
CA ASP A 539 5.48 -5.19 19.08
C ASP A 539 3.97 -5.18 19.19
N ILE A 540 3.38 -4.03 19.50
CA ILE A 540 1.92 -3.88 19.55
C ILE A 540 1.50 -3.16 18.28
N GLY A 541 1.10 -3.94 17.27
CA GLY A 541 0.62 -3.44 15.99
C GLY A 541 -0.85 -3.01 16.03
N GLY A 542 -1.45 -2.87 14.85
CA GLY A 542 -2.88 -2.63 14.71
C GLY A 542 -3.74 -3.87 14.97
N GLY A 543 -3.30 -5.04 14.47
CA GLY A 543 -4.09 -6.28 14.58
C GLY A 543 -3.47 -7.39 15.42
N THR A 544 -2.18 -7.31 15.73
CA THR A 544 -1.47 -8.31 16.54
C THR A 544 -0.56 -7.64 17.55
N THR A 545 -0.39 -8.30 18.69
CA THR A 545 0.71 -8.05 19.63
C THR A 545 1.67 -9.22 19.53
N ASP A 546 2.94 -8.97 19.28
CA ASP A 546 3.94 -9.97 18.99
C ASP A 546 5.10 -9.90 20.00
N LEU A 547 5.57 -11.05 20.47
CA LEU A 547 6.72 -11.19 21.36
C LEU A 547 7.84 -11.97 20.64
N MET A 548 9.05 -11.43 20.66
CA MET A 548 10.28 -12.12 20.25
C MET A 548 11.31 -12.05 21.36
N ILE A 549 11.91 -13.17 21.73
CA ILE A 549 13.04 -13.25 22.66
C ILE A 549 14.24 -13.84 21.92
N THR A 550 15.28 -13.02 21.78
CA THR A 550 16.51 -13.39 21.08
C THR A 550 17.69 -13.24 22.03
N CYS A 551 18.53 -14.27 22.07
CA CYS A 551 19.80 -14.24 22.79
C CYS A 551 20.93 -13.99 21.78
N TYR A 552 21.71 -12.94 22.02
CA TYR A 552 22.83 -12.53 21.18
C TYR A 552 24.14 -12.89 21.86
N SER A 553 25.00 -13.58 21.13
CA SER A 553 26.35 -13.90 21.57
C SER A 553 27.37 -13.31 20.60
N CYS A 554 28.62 -13.21 21.04
CA CYS A 554 29.69 -12.69 20.22
C CYS A 554 30.90 -13.61 20.21
N GLU A 555 31.39 -13.94 19.02
CA GLU A 555 32.60 -14.73 18.81
C GLU A 555 33.88 -13.85 18.79
N GLN A 556 35.05 -14.48 18.56
CA GLN A 556 36.27 -13.71 18.30
C GLN A 556 36.10 -12.87 17.02
N GLY A 557 36.44 -11.58 17.07
CA GLY A 557 36.31 -10.66 15.94
C GLY A 557 35.04 -9.77 15.92
N ASN A 558 34.29 -9.70 17.03
CA ASN A 558 33.07 -8.88 17.15
C ASN A 558 31.90 -9.30 16.23
N VAL A 559 31.88 -10.56 15.78
CA VAL A 559 30.76 -11.11 15.01
C VAL A 559 29.62 -11.48 15.97
N ILE A 560 28.42 -10.97 15.70
CA ILE A 560 27.22 -11.16 16.52
C ILE A 560 26.39 -12.32 15.95
N HIS A 561 26.07 -13.28 16.81
CA HIS A 561 25.25 -14.45 16.49
C HIS A 561 23.92 -14.41 17.26
N PRO A 562 22.79 -14.27 16.56
CA PRO A 562 21.47 -14.34 17.18
C PRO A 562 20.98 -15.78 17.36
N VAL A 563 20.33 -16.05 18.49
CA VAL A 563 19.58 -17.28 18.74
C VAL A 563 18.17 -16.91 19.20
N GLN A 564 17.19 -17.10 18.32
CA GLN A 564 15.78 -16.90 18.65
C GLN A 564 15.32 -18.01 19.60
N GLU A 565 15.08 -17.68 20.87
CA GLU A 565 14.74 -18.65 21.92
C GLU A 565 13.23 -18.85 22.05
N PHE A 566 12.44 -17.78 21.85
CA PHE A 566 11.00 -17.83 21.98
C PHE A 566 10.32 -16.76 21.14
N ARG A 567 9.16 -17.09 20.59
CA ARG A 567 8.28 -16.16 19.89
C ARG A 567 6.84 -16.50 20.24
N GLU A 568 5.95 -15.52 20.23
CA GLU A 568 4.50 -15.71 20.35
C GLU A 568 3.74 -14.53 19.73
N GLY A 569 2.50 -14.78 19.27
CA GLY A 569 1.63 -13.76 18.68
C GLY A 569 0.22 -13.80 19.24
N PHE A 570 -0.35 -12.64 19.50
CA PHE A 570 -1.69 -12.47 20.06
C PHE A 570 -2.54 -11.63 19.09
N ARG A 571 -3.73 -12.12 18.72
CA ARG A 571 -4.70 -11.39 17.85
C ARG A 571 -5.51 -10.33 18.59
N VAL A 572 -4.84 -9.61 19.49
CA VAL A 572 -5.41 -8.51 20.28
C VAL A 572 -4.38 -7.40 20.32
N ALA A 573 -4.74 -6.21 19.84
CA ALA A 573 -3.80 -5.11 19.65
C ALA A 573 -4.49 -3.73 19.59
N GLY A 574 -3.94 -2.80 18.80
CA GLY A 574 -4.42 -1.42 18.70
C GLY A 574 -5.85 -1.26 18.21
N ASP A 575 -6.28 -2.04 17.22
CA ASP A 575 -7.63 -1.92 16.66
C ASP A 575 -8.69 -2.41 17.66
N ASP A 576 -8.36 -3.34 18.55
CA ASP A 576 -9.26 -3.77 19.62
C ASP A 576 -9.40 -2.69 20.72
N ILE A 577 -8.33 -1.91 20.96
CA ILE A 577 -8.42 -0.68 21.78
C ILE A 577 -9.35 0.34 21.11
N LEU A 578 -9.24 0.54 19.79
CA LEU A 578 -10.14 1.44 19.07
C LEU A 578 -11.59 0.97 19.16
N PHE A 579 -11.84 -0.33 18.98
CA PHE A 579 -13.18 -0.91 19.12
C PHE A 579 -13.79 -0.61 20.49
N GLU A 580 -13.03 -0.85 21.57
CA GLU A 580 -13.49 -0.61 22.94
C GLU A 580 -13.71 0.89 23.21
N VAL A 581 -12.82 1.77 22.73
CA VAL A 581 -12.97 3.23 22.86
C VAL A 581 -14.22 3.73 22.13
N ILE A 582 -14.50 3.21 20.93
CA ILE A 582 -15.70 3.56 20.19
C ILE A 582 -16.94 3.16 20.99
N LYS A 583 -16.95 1.92 21.50
CA LYS A 583 -18.08 1.34 22.24
C LYS A 583 -18.34 2.03 23.58
N GLU A 584 -17.30 2.32 24.35
CA GLU A 584 -17.42 2.80 25.74
C GLU A 584 -17.41 4.34 25.86
N MET A 585 -17.01 5.07 24.82
CA MET A 585 -16.89 6.54 24.89
C MET A 585 -17.67 7.26 23.78
N ILE A 586 -17.48 6.85 22.52
CA ILE A 586 -18.09 7.54 21.37
C ILE A 586 -19.58 7.23 21.29
N PHE A 587 -19.97 5.95 21.33
CA PHE A 587 -21.38 5.56 21.24
C PHE A 587 -22.24 6.13 22.38
N PRO A 588 -21.81 6.12 23.66
CA PRO A 588 -22.55 6.79 24.73
C PRO A 588 -22.75 8.28 24.47
N SER A 589 -21.74 8.97 23.93
CA SER A 589 -21.84 10.40 23.58
C SER A 589 -22.84 10.64 22.46
N ILE A 590 -22.89 9.76 21.45
CA ILE A 590 -23.91 9.81 20.38
C ILE A 590 -25.31 9.57 20.95
N VAL A 591 -25.48 8.59 21.83
CA VAL A 591 -26.77 8.27 22.46
C VAL A 591 -27.26 9.45 23.29
N ASN A 592 -26.38 10.08 24.07
CA ASN A 592 -26.70 11.27 24.86
C ASN A 592 -27.10 12.43 23.96
N HIS A 593 -26.32 12.68 22.89
CA HIS A 593 -26.61 13.73 21.93
C HIS A 593 -28.00 13.57 21.28
N LEU A 594 -28.38 12.35 20.86
CA LEU A 594 -29.72 12.09 20.34
C LEU A 594 -30.80 12.29 21.41
N SER A 595 -30.56 11.84 22.63
CA SER A 595 -31.53 11.92 23.74
C SER A 595 -31.77 13.37 24.18
N GLU A 596 -30.72 14.19 24.27
CA GLU A 596 -30.78 15.62 24.60
C GLU A 596 -31.57 16.43 23.54
N ASN A 597 -31.55 15.97 22.29
CA ASN A 597 -32.33 16.55 21.19
C ASN A 597 -33.74 15.95 21.06
N GLY A 598 -34.21 15.17 22.04
CA GLY A 598 -35.57 14.63 22.08
C GLY A 598 -35.76 13.24 21.47
N GLY A 599 -34.68 12.56 21.10
CA GLY A 599 -34.71 11.18 20.62
C GLY A 599 -35.17 10.20 21.69
N GLN A 600 -36.05 9.27 21.33
CA GLN A 600 -36.56 8.21 22.20
C GLN A 600 -35.87 6.89 21.86
N ASN A 601 -35.53 6.09 22.88
CA ASN A 601 -34.85 4.81 22.69
C ASN A 601 -33.56 4.91 21.85
N SER A 602 -32.83 6.03 21.91
CA SER A 602 -31.65 6.31 21.07
C SER A 602 -30.57 5.22 21.16
N LYS A 603 -30.39 4.59 22.33
CA LYS A 603 -29.50 3.44 22.50
C LYS A 603 -29.91 2.26 21.62
N MET A 604 -31.21 1.96 21.56
CA MET A 604 -31.74 0.85 20.76
C MET A 604 -31.67 1.17 19.26
N ALA A 605 -31.96 2.41 18.86
CA ALA A 605 -31.80 2.85 17.46
C ALA A 605 -30.36 2.67 16.98
N LEU A 606 -29.39 3.20 17.73
CA LEU A 606 -27.97 3.06 17.40
C LEU A 606 -27.53 1.58 17.38
N ALA A 607 -27.93 0.80 18.39
CA ALA A 607 -27.60 -0.62 18.46
C ALA A 607 -28.20 -1.41 17.30
N ASN A 608 -29.43 -1.12 16.88
CA ASN A 608 -30.07 -1.80 15.75
C ASN A 608 -29.37 -1.49 14.43
N PHE A 609 -28.85 -0.27 14.26
CA PHE A 609 -28.06 0.07 13.09
C PHE A 609 -26.78 -0.76 12.98
N PHE A 610 -26.08 -1.01 14.10
CA PHE A 610 -24.81 -1.77 14.13
C PHE A 610 -24.94 -3.27 14.42
N LYS A 611 -26.17 -3.82 14.40
CA LYS A 611 -26.42 -5.26 14.53
C LYS A 611 -26.37 -5.97 13.17
N ALA A 612 -26.07 -7.26 13.22
CA ALA A 612 -26.11 -8.16 12.07
C ALA A 612 -27.56 -8.54 11.71
N THR A 613 -28.29 -7.60 11.11
CA THR A 613 -29.69 -7.85 10.65
C THR A 613 -29.82 -7.87 9.13
N ASP A 614 -28.89 -7.25 8.39
CA ASP A 614 -28.86 -7.25 6.92
C ASP A 614 -27.43 -6.95 6.38
N ASP A 615 -26.95 -7.81 5.48
CA ASP A 615 -25.66 -7.68 4.79
C ASP A 615 -25.67 -6.56 3.74
N THR A 616 -26.84 -6.09 3.30
CA THR A 616 -26.94 -4.93 2.39
C THR A 616 -26.32 -3.66 2.99
N ARG A 617 -26.38 -3.51 4.32
CA ARG A 617 -25.86 -2.33 5.05
C ARG A 617 -24.40 -2.46 5.48
N ALA A 618 -23.72 -3.58 5.20
CA ALA A 618 -22.35 -3.80 5.66
C ALA A 618 -21.37 -2.74 5.16
N ALA A 619 -21.45 -2.41 3.86
CA ALA A 619 -20.60 -1.37 3.25
C ALA A 619 -20.83 0.01 3.89
N ILE A 620 -22.10 0.36 4.15
CA ILE A 620 -22.49 1.63 4.78
C ILE A 620 -21.95 1.72 6.21
N ARG A 621 -22.12 0.67 7.02
CA ARG A 621 -21.61 0.63 8.40
C ARG A 621 -20.09 0.70 8.43
N SER A 622 -19.42 -0.06 7.56
CA SER A 622 -17.98 -0.05 7.41
C SER A 622 -17.46 1.35 7.05
N ASN A 623 -18.07 2.01 6.05
CA ASN A 623 -17.66 3.34 5.64
C ASN A 623 -17.84 4.37 6.78
N LEU A 624 -19.01 4.38 7.44
CA LEU A 624 -19.24 5.24 8.61
C LEU A 624 -18.21 5.02 9.73
N THR A 625 -17.90 3.75 9.99
CA THR A 625 -16.94 3.34 11.03
C THR A 625 -15.53 3.83 10.71
N ASN A 626 -15.05 3.54 9.50
CA ASN A 626 -13.70 3.88 9.06
C ASN A 626 -13.49 5.38 8.82
N SER A 627 -14.53 6.08 8.35
CA SER A 627 -14.44 7.49 7.98
C SER A 627 -14.63 8.43 9.18
N ILE A 628 -15.33 7.99 10.23
CA ILE A 628 -15.71 8.86 11.36
C ILE A 628 -15.24 8.31 12.71
N PHE A 629 -15.66 7.10 13.09
CA PHE A 629 -15.41 6.63 14.45
C PHE A 629 -13.97 6.21 14.70
N VAL A 630 -13.31 5.57 13.73
CA VAL A 630 -11.89 5.22 13.81
C VAL A 630 -11.01 6.47 13.95
N PRO A 631 -11.14 7.51 13.10
CA PRO A 631 -10.42 8.77 13.28
C PRO A 631 -10.69 9.45 14.63
N ALA A 632 -11.94 9.47 15.08
CA ALA A 632 -12.31 10.04 16.38
C ALA A 632 -11.65 9.27 17.54
N ALA A 633 -11.64 7.93 17.49
CA ALA A 633 -10.96 7.11 18.49
C ALA A 633 -9.43 7.35 18.47
N ILE A 634 -8.81 7.46 17.29
CA ILE A 634 -7.38 7.80 17.15
C ILE A 634 -7.08 9.18 17.74
N GLU A 635 -7.96 10.17 17.57
CA GLU A 635 -7.81 11.49 18.20
C GLU A 635 -7.85 11.38 19.73
N ILE A 636 -8.79 10.60 20.30
CA ILE A 636 -8.84 10.32 21.74
C ILE A 636 -7.53 9.71 22.23
N LEU A 637 -7.03 8.66 21.56
CA LEU A 637 -5.74 8.05 21.89
C LEU A 637 -4.62 9.08 21.86
N THR A 638 -4.56 9.89 20.80
CA THR A 638 -3.51 10.90 20.61
C THR A 638 -3.51 11.95 21.73
N LYS A 639 -4.70 12.36 22.22
CA LYS A 639 -4.78 13.32 23.34
C LYS A 639 -4.18 12.77 24.63
N PHE A 640 -4.20 11.46 24.85
CA PHE A 640 -3.58 10.83 26.01
C PHE A 640 -2.09 10.47 25.80
N GLU A 641 -1.52 10.72 24.62
CA GLU A 641 -0.08 10.57 24.38
C GLU A 641 0.69 11.72 25.04
N GLY A 642 1.43 11.43 26.11
CA GLY A 642 2.36 12.40 26.71
C GLY A 642 1.73 13.54 27.52
N THR A 643 0.40 13.51 27.74
CA THR A 643 -0.27 14.48 28.63
C THR A 643 -0.41 13.96 30.07
N SER A 644 -0.32 14.88 31.03
CA SER A 644 -0.73 14.66 32.42
C SER A 644 -2.22 14.95 32.66
N GLU A 645 -2.95 15.41 31.64
CA GLU A 645 -4.38 15.73 31.76
C GLU A 645 -5.21 14.50 32.14
N THR A 646 -6.14 14.69 33.08
CA THR A 646 -7.05 13.65 33.57
C THR A 646 -8.40 13.66 32.86
N LEU A 647 -8.68 14.73 32.12
CA LEU A 647 -9.91 14.96 31.38
C LEU A 647 -9.56 15.58 30.04
N SER A 648 -10.14 15.06 28.97
CA SER A 648 -10.00 15.61 27.63
C SER A 648 -11.35 15.57 26.93
N SER A 649 -11.51 16.34 25.85
CA SER A 649 -12.70 16.25 25.02
C SER A 649 -12.37 16.41 23.55
N ILE A 650 -13.01 15.60 22.71
CA ILE A 650 -12.98 15.77 21.25
C ILE A 650 -14.36 16.20 20.76
N PHE A 651 -14.39 16.68 19.53
CA PHE A 651 -15.57 17.21 18.89
C PHE A 651 -15.75 16.50 17.56
N ILE A 652 -16.85 15.78 17.39
CA ILE A 652 -17.20 15.16 16.11
C ILE A 652 -17.96 16.22 15.28
N ASN A 653 -17.31 17.36 15.01
CA ASN A 653 -17.97 18.57 14.48
C ASN A 653 -17.80 18.77 12.97
N GLY A 654 -16.80 18.13 12.35
CA GLY A 654 -16.46 18.35 10.94
C GLY A 654 -16.51 17.11 10.05
N MET A 655 -16.50 15.90 10.62
CA MET A 655 -16.35 14.67 9.82
C MET A 655 -17.65 14.22 9.13
N LEU A 656 -18.81 14.72 9.57
CA LEU A 656 -20.11 14.39 8.99
C LEU A 656 -20.41 15.19 7.70
N SER A 657 -19.80 16.37 7.54
CA SER A 657 -20.02 17.30 6.41
C SER A 657 -19.12 17.02 5.19
N HIS A 658 -18.05 16.23 5.35
CA HIS A 658 -17.07 15.94 4.28
C HIS A 658 -17.46 14.79 3.33
N GLY A 659 -18.53 14.04 3.60
CA GLY A 659 -18.96 12.89 2.78
C GLY A 659 -20.06 13.18 1.75
N GLY A 660 -20.12 14.41 1.20
CA GLY A 660 -21.01 14.70 0.06
C GLY A 660 -22.49 14.35 0.26
N GLY A 661 -23.06 14.63 1.44
CA GLY A 661 -24.46 14.32 1.77
C GLY A 661 -24.77 12.84 2.08
N ILE A 662 -23.86 11.90 1.80
CA ILE A 662 -24.05 10.46 2.04
C ILE A 662 -24.14 10.17 3.54
N PHE A 663 -23.16 10.63 4.33
CA PHE A 663 -23.21 10.47 5.78
C PHE A 663 -24.42 11.16 6.40
N LYS A 664 -24.83 12.32 5.86
CA LYS A 664 -26.05 13.00 6.32
C LYS A 664 -27.29 12.11 6.18
N ASN A 665 -27.43 11.39 5.08
CA ASN A 665 -28.55 10.46 4.88
C ASN A 665 -28.52 9.31 5.90
N ILE A 666 -27.36 8.68 6.09
CA ILE A 666 -27.17 7.57 7.04
C ILE A 666 -27.52 8.02 8.48
N LEU A 667 -27.01 9.19 8.88
CA LEU A 667 -27.29 9.75 10.19
C LEU A 667 -28.78 10.10 10.36
N ASN A 668 -29.41 10.65 9.32
CA ASN A 668 -30.85 10.92 9.33
C ASN A 668 -31.67 9.64 9.48
N GLU A 669 -31.23 8.50 8.94
CA GLU A 669 -31.88 7.20 9.18
C GLU A 669 -31.80 6.80 10.65
N ILE A 670 -30.62 6.90 11.27
CA ILE A 670 -30.43 6.61 12.71
C ILE A 670 -31.30 7.54 13.58
N ALA A 671 -31.39 8.83 13.20
CA ALA A 671 -32.22 9.81 13.90
C ALA A 671 -33.72 9.45 13.82
N LYS A 672 -34.19 9.03 12.64
CA LYS A 672 -35.59 8.60 12.45
C LYS A 672 -35.96 7.37 13.28
N ASP A 673 -35.04 6.42 13.43
CA ASP A 673 -35.26 5.23 14.27
C ASP A 673 -35.44 5.57 15.76
N CYS A 674 -35.02 6.76 16.20
CA CYS A 674 -35.27 7.29 17.55
C CYS A 674 -36.36 8.38 17.60
N GLY A 675 -37.15 8.56 16.52
CA GLY A 675 -38.29 9.48 16.49
C GLY A 675 -37.95 10.94 16.18
N LEU A 676 -36.73 11.24 15.72
CA LEU A 676 -36.35 12.56 15.23
C LEU A 676 -36.59 12.67 13.72
N ASN A 677 -36.90 13.88 13.23
CA ASN A 677 -37.11 14.11 11.79
C ASN A 677 -35.79 14.08 11.00
N GLU A 678 -34.73 14.58 11.62
CA GLU A 678 -33.39 14.69 11.04
C GLU A 678 -32.33 14.60 12.16
N TRP A 679 -31.09 14.33 11.75
CA TRP A 679 -29.95 14.35 12.65
C TRP A 679 -29.74 15.75 13.23
N PRO A 680 -29.51 15.91 14.55
CA PRO A 680 -29.30 17.23 15.13
C PRO A 680 -28.08 17.94 14.54
N SER A 681 -28.21 19.24 14.25
CA SER A 681 -27.13 20.05 13.68
C SER A 681 -26.06 20.48 14.69
N THR A 682 -26.26 20.18 15.97
CA THR A 682 -25.31 20.51 17.02
C THR A 682 -24.15 19.53 17.03
N ASP A 683 -23.04 20.03 17.54
CA ASP A 683 -21.77 19.34 17.61
C ASP A 683 -21.76 18.26 18.70
N ILE A 684 -21.27 17.05 18.37
CA ILE A 684 -21.15 15.96 19.35
C ILE A 684 -19.85 16.13 20.12
N ARG A 685 -19.97 16.55 21.37
CA ARG A 685 -18.84 16.61 22.30
C ARG A 685 -18.65 15.26 22.98
N VAL A 686 -17.51 14.63 22.77
CA VAL A 686 -17.10 13.41 23.48
C VAL A 686 -16.16 13.81 24.60
N GLU A 687 -16.64 13.74 25.85
CA GLU A 687 -15.82 13.97 27.03
C GLU A 687 -15.22 12.64 27.52
N VAL A 688 -13.89 12.59 27.65
CA VAL A 688 -13.16 11.37 28.02
C VAL A 688 -12.37 11.58 29.30
N LYS A 689 -12.65 10.74 30.30
CA LYS A 689 -11.91 10.67 31.55
C LYS A 689 -10.76 9.68 31.41
N LYS A 690 -9.55 10.09 31.80
CA LYS A 690 -8.34 9.25 31.70
C LYS A 690 -8.50 7.87 32.38
N PRO A 691 -9.07 7.74 33.60
CA PRO A 691 -9.25 6.42 34.21
C PRO A 691 -10.16 5.47 33.42
N LEU A 692 -11.17 6.01 32.73
CA LEU A 692 -12.03 5.20 31.85
C LEU A 692 -11.24 4.71 30.63
N PHE A 693 -10.43 5.58 30.04
CA PHE A 693 -9.55 5.20 28.93
C PHE A 693 -8.53 4.14 29.33
N GLU A 694 -7.86 4.32 30.47
CA GLU A 694 -6.91 3.34 31.01
C GLU A 694 -7.60 1.99 31.28
N ALA A 695 -8.81 2.00 31.83
CA ALA A 695 -9.60 0.77 32.03
C ALA A 695 -9.94 0.07 30.71
N CYS A 696 -10.30 0.80 29.64
CA CYS A 696 -10.48 0.21 28.31
C CYS A 696 -9.21 -0.47 27.79
N VAL A 697 -8.05 0.19 27.94
CA VAL A 697 -6.75 -0.39 27.53
C VAL A 697 -6.43 -1.64 28.36
N GLU A 698 -6.64 -1.62 29.67
CA GLU A 698 -6.39 -2.76 30.56
C GLU A 698 -7.33 -3.93 30.26
N ASN A 699 -8.62 -3.67 30.00
CA ASN A 699 -9.58 -4.71 29.62
C ASN A 699 -9.17 -5.44 28.33
N VAL A 700 -8.62 -4.70 27.37
CA VAL A 700 -8.18 -5.26 26.08
C VAL A 700 -6.84 -6.00 26.22
N LEU A 701 -5.82 -5.35 26.79
CA LEU A 701 -4.45 -5.87 26.77
C LEU A 701 -4.05 -6.67 28.02
N GLY A 702 -4.80 -6.59 29.12
CA GLY A 702 -4.38 -7.13 30.42
C GLY A 702 -4.04 -8.63 30.38
N LYS A 703 -4.87 -9.44 29.69
CA LYS A 703 -4.58 -10.87 29.50
C LYS A 703 -3.29 -11.09 28.71
N VAL A 704 -3.12 -10.37 27.59
CA VAL A 704 -1.93 -10.46 26.73
C VAL A 704 -0.66 -10.08 27.50
N VAL A 705 -0.72 -8.98 28.26
CA VAL A 705 0.38 -8.54 29.15
C VAL A 705 0.70 -9.63 30.18
N GLY A 706 -0.31 -10.29 30.76
CA GLY A 706 -0.11 -11.41 31.69
C GLY A 706 0.62 -12.61 31.06
N ASN A 707 0.20 -13.04 29.87
CA ASN A 707 0.88 -14.10 29.12
C ASN A 707 2.34 -13.73 28.79
N ILE A 708 2.58 -12.52 28.28
CA ILE A 708 3.92 -12.02 27.94
C ILE A 708 4.79 -11.92 29.20
N SER A 709 4.27 -11.40 30.31
CA SER A 709 5.01 -11.25 31.56
C SER A 709 5.46 -12.60 32.12
N THR A 710 4.60 -13.63 32.02
CA THR A 710 4.94 -15.01 32.38
C THR A 710 6.07 -15.55 31.51
N ALA A 711 6.05 -15.34 30.19
CA ALA A 711 7.15 -15.75 29.33
C ALA A 711 8.45 -15.02 29.72
N LEU A 712 8.43 -13.70 29.85
CA LEU A 712 9.60 -12.89 30.18
C LEU A 712 10.25 -13.29 31.50
N ALA A 713 9.46 -13.61 32.52
CA ALA A 713 9.94 -14.08 33.82
C ALA A 713 10.71 -15.41 33.70
N ASN A 714 10.34 -16.29 32.76
CA ASN A 714 11.02 -17.56 32.54
C ASN A 714 12.32 -17.41 31.72
N PHE A 715 12.37 -16.43 30.82
CA PHE A 715 13.53 -16.23 29.95
C PHE A 715 14.59 -15.28 30.53
N ASP A 716 14.38 -14.59 31.65
CA ASP A 716 15.40 -13.73 32.30
C ASP A 716 16.10 -12.77 31.31
N CYS A 717 15.29 -11.93 30.65
CA CYS A 717 15.74 -10.98 29.62
C CYS A 717 16.50 -9.81 30.24
N ASP A 718 17.54 -9.33 29.56
CA ASP A 718 18.36 -8.19 30.00
C ASP A 718 17.75 -6.84 29.57
N TYR A 719 17.07 -6.83 28.42
CA TYR A 719 16.33 -5.68 27.90
C TYR A 719 14.95 -6.10 27.40
N ILE A 720 13.99 -5.18 27.52
CA ILE A 720 12.67 -5.29 26.92
C ILE A 720 12.44 -4.04 26.07
N LEU A 721 12.18 -4.24 24.79
CA LEU A 721 11.87 -3.20 23.83
C LEU A 721 10.36 -3.18 23.60
N LEU A 722 9.72 -2.02 23.82
CA LEU A 722 8.34 -1.78 23.43
C LEU A 722 8.32 -1.04 22.10
N THR A 723 7.66 -1.65 21.12
CA THR A 723 7.51 -1.13 19.76
C THR A 723 6.05 -1.18 19.29
N GLY A 724 5.78 -0.63 18.11
CA GLY A 724 4.43 -0.45 17.57
C GLY A 724 3.71 0.81 18.09
N ARG A 725 2.78 1.36 17.30
CA ARG A 725 2.15 2.68 17.55
C ARG A 725 1.41 2.76 18.90
N PRO A 726 0.57 1.78 19.29
CA PRO A 726 -0.01 1.69 20.63
C PRO A 726 0.99 1.86 21.77
N SER A 727 2.22 1.35 21.66
CA SER A 727 3.24 1.45 22.74
C SER A 727 3.63 2.89 23.10
N LYS A 728 3.23 3.89 22.30
CA LYS A 728 3.36 5.32 22.63
C LYS A 728 2.45 5.76 23.78
N GLN A 729 1.43 4.98 24.12
CA GLN A 729 0.57 5.23 25.27
C GLN A 729 1.33 4.98 26.58
N PRO A 730 1.49 5.99 27.46
CA PRO A 730 2.24 5.82 28.72
C PRO A 730 1.66 4.73 29.63
N PHE A 731 0.35 4.53 29.58
CA PHE A 731 -0.33 3.49 30.37
C PHE A 731 0.09 2.07 29.96
N ILE A 732 0.27 1.81 28.65
CA ILE A 732 0.74 0.50 28.17
C ILE A 732 2.14 0.19 28.72
N ARG A 733 3.05 1.17 28.70
CA ARG A 733 4.36 1.00 29.34
C ARG A 733 4.22 0.70 30.84
N SER A 734 3.27 1.35 31.51
CA SER A 734 3.02 1.18 32.94
C SER A 734 2.49 -0.22 33.28
N LEU A 735 1.63 -0.79 32.42
CA LEU A 735 1.17 -2.18 32.54
C LEU A 735 2.37 -3.13 32.61
N PHE A 736 3.27 -3.09 31.62
CA PHE A 736 4.47 -3.92 31.62
C PHE A 736 5.43 -3.63 32.78
N ALA A 737 5.64 -2.36 33.13
CA ALA A 737 6.49 -2.00 34.26
C ALA A 737 5.95 -2.52 35.61
N SER A 738 4.63 -2.69 35.73
CA SER A 738 3.98 -3.22 36.92
C SER A 738 3.94 -4.75 36.97
N SER A 739 3.95 -5.40 35.80
CA SER A 739 3.83 -6.86 35.67
C SER A 739 5.16 -7.60 35.57
N ILE A 740 6.28 -6.91 35.32
CA ILE A 740 7.58 -7.55 35.05
C ILE A 740 8.65 -7.07 36.04
N ALA A 741 9.45 -8.02 36.55
CA ALA A 741 10.59 -7.75 37.40
C ALA A 741 11.86 -7.40 36.60
N ILE A 742 11.85 -6.28 35.85
CA ILE A 742 13.04 -5.75 35.18
C ILE A 742 13.37 -4.35 35.72
N ASN A 743 14.65 -3.96 35.68
CA ASN A 743 15.04 -2.58 35.96
C ASN A 743 14.30 -1.62 34.98
N PRO A 744 13.63 -0.56 35.46
CA PRO A 744 12.90 0.37 34.59
C PRO A 744 13.73 0.99 33.47
N ASN A 745 15.05 1.14 33.66
CA ASN A 745 15.99 1.64 32.64
C ASN A 745 16.29 0.63 31.53
N ARG A 746 15.89 -0.63 31.69
CA ARG A 746 16.02 -1.71 30.69
C ARG A 746 14.69 -2.01 29.99
N LEU A 747 13.61 -1.32 30.36
CA LEU A 747 12.35 -1.27 29.63
C LEU A 747 12.34 -0.04 28.71
N ILE A 748 12.73 -0.26 27.46
CA ILE A 748 12.96 0.78 26.46
C ILE A 748 11.73 0.93 25.57
N SER A 749 11.18 2.13 25.50
CA SER A 749 10.14 2.46 24.51
C SER A 749 10.80 3.03 23.26
N LEU A 750 10.79 2.28 22.15
CA LEU A 750 11.57 2.64 20.95
C LEU A 750 11.16 3.99 20.36
N HIS A 751 9.89 4.37 20.44
CA HIS A 751 9.42 5.69 20.00
C HIS A 751 10.17 6.87 20.64
N ALA A 752 10.65 6.69 21.87
CA ALA A 752 11.37 7.71 22.65
C ALA A 752 12.89 7.49 22.66
N TYR A 753 13.38 6.42 22.04
CA TYR A 753 14.78 6.05 22.01
C TYR A 753 15.57 6.95 21.05
N THR A 754 16.77 7.36 21.47
CA THR A 754 17.62 8.32 20.74
C THR A 754 18.61 7.58 19.86
N VAL A 755 18.71 7.99 18.60
CA VAL A 755 19.53 7.34 17.57
C VAL A 755 20.43 8.33 16.85
N GLY A 756 21.52 7.82 16.26
CA GLY A 756 22.50 8.60 15.50
C GLY A 756 21.93 9.18 14.19
N THR A 757 22.77 9.92 13.44
CA THR A 757 22.42 10.47 12.11
C THR A 757 22.18 9.39 11.05
N TRP A 758 22.64 8.17 11.31
CA TRP A 758 22.47 7.01 10.44
C TRP A 758 21.01 6.59 10.27
N TYR A 759 20.13 6.92 11.22
CA TYR A 759 18.73 6.48 11.21
C TYR A 759 17.85 7.42 10.35
N PRO A 760 17.32 6.97 9.20
CA PRO A 760 16.71 7.87 8.20
C PRO A 760 15.40 8.52 8.65
N PHE A 761 14.67 7.90 9.57
CA PHE A 761 13.38 8.39 10.06
C PHE A 761 13.49 9.17 11.37
N ARG A 762 14.70 9.51 11.82
CA ARG A 762 14.88 10.17 13.12
C ARG A 762 14.22 11.55 13.10
N ASN A 763 13.61 11.92 14.21
CA ASN A 763 13.11 13.26 14.40
C ASN A 763 14.29 14.24 14.44
N ALA A 764 14.35 15.16 13.48
CA ALA A 764 15.49 16.07 13.30
C ALA A 764 15.79 16.96 14.53
N LEU A 765 14.77 17.26 15.35
CA LEU A 765 14.91 18.13 16.52
C LEU A 765 15.33 17.36 17.78
N THR A 766 14.76 16.18 17.98
CA THR A 766 14.95 15.41 19.24
C THR A 766 15.99 14.30 19.11
N GLY A 767 16.37 13.90 17.90
CA GLY A 767 17.23 12.74 17.63
C GLY A 767 16.55 11.39 17.93
N LYS A 768 15.25 11.39 18.24
CA LYS A 768 14.51 10.18 18.60
C LYS A 768 13.93 9.48 17.38
N ILE A 769 13.69 8.18 17.48
CA ILE A 769 13.02 7.38 16.44
C ILE A 769 11.63 7.96 16.11
N GLY A 770 10.88 8.41 17.12
CA GLY A 770 9.57 9.03 16.94
C GLY A 770 8.47 8.01 16.68
N ASP A 771 8.39 7.44 15.48
CA ASP A 771 7.45 6.36 15.17
C ASP A 771 8.15 5.00 15.13
N PRO A 772 7.80 4.08 16.04
CA PRO A 772 8.50 2.81 16.18
C PRO A 772 8.24 1.85 15.01
N LYS A 773 7.23 2.05 14.14
CA LYS A 773 7.03 1.16 12.97
C LYS A 773 8.20 1.24 11.98
N SER A 774 8.89 2.38 11.93
CA SER A 774 10.07 2.57 11.08
C SER A 774 11.26 1.65 11.46
N THR A 775 11.31 1.12 12.70
CA THR A 775 12.43 0.28 13.14
C THR A 775 12.45 -1.06 12.42
N VAL A 776 11.30 -1.53 11.93
CA VAL A 776 11.19 -2.77 11.19
C VAL A 776 11.93 -2.67 9.85
N VAL A 777 11.61 -1.66 9.03
CA VAL A 777 12.26 -1.49 7.72
C VAL A 777 13.74 -1.14 7.84
N VAL A 778 14.12 -0.35 8.84
CA VAL A 778 15.54 -0.03 9.08
C VAL A 778 16.29 -1.25 9.62
N GLY A 779 15.67 -2.06 10.46
CA GLY A 779 16.25 -3.31 10.95
C GLY A 779 16.47 -4.34 9.84
N ALA A 780 15.49 -4.51 8.95
CA ALA A 780 15.64 -5.36 7.78
C ALA A 780 16.72 -4.82 6.82
N LEU A 781 16.80 -3.51 6.64
CA LEU A 781 17.91 -2.89 5.92
C LEU A 781 19.27 -3.27 6.52
N LEU A 782 19.43 -3.08 7.84
CA LEU A 782 20.64 -3.45 8.58
C LEU A 782 20.98 -4.94 8.41
N ASN A 783 20.00 -5.82 8.55
CA ASN A 783 20.20 -7.25 8.34
C ASN A 783 20.76 -7.55 6.94
N SER A 784 20.28 -6.85 5.90
CA SER A 784 20.73 -7.07 4.53
C SER A 784 22.15 -6.59 4.23
N VAL A 785 22.67 -5.61 4.96
CA VAL A 785 24.02 -5.05 4.73
C VAL A 785 25.05 -5.54 5.74
N SER A 786 24.60 -5.99 6.93
CA SER A 786 25.48 -6.36 8.05
C SER A 786 26.32 -7.63 7.87
N SER A 787 26.02 -8.45 6.86
CA SER A 787 26.80 -9.66 6.60
C SER A 787 28.18 -9.34 6.01
N PHE A 788 28.32 -8.30 5.18
CA PHE A 788 29.58 -8.00 4.47
C PHE A 788 29.82 -6.51 4.13
N GLU A 789 28.80 -5.65 4.17
CA GLU A 789 28.89 -4.30 3.61
C GLU A 789 29.15 -3.20 4.66
N LEU A 790 29.02 -3.51 5.96
CA LEU A 790 29.23 -2.55 7.05
C LEU A 790 30.63 -2.63 7.65
N THR A 791 31.29 -1.47 7.76
CA THR A 791 32.56 -1.35 8.49
C THR A 791 32.37 -1.57 10.00
N ASN A 792 33.18 -2.46 10.58
CA ASN A 792 33.27 -2.74 12.02
C ASN A 792 31.98 -3.22 12.71
N TYR A 793 30.96 -3.64 11.97
CA TYR A 793 29.75 -4.27 12.50
C TYR A 793 29.41 -5.51 11.69
N SER A 794 29.48 -6.68 12.31
CA SER A 794 29.20 -7.96 11.66
C SER A 794 28.11 -8.72 12.41
N PHE A 795 27.04 -9.07 11.69
CA PHE A 795 25.88 -9.74 12.26
C PHE A 795 25.42 -10.88 11.35
N LYS A 796 25.16 -12.04 11.95
CA LYS A 796 24.72 -13.25 11.25
C LYS A 796 23.21 -13.28 11.07
N SER A 797 22.71 -12.43 10.17
CA SER A 797 21.28 -12.30 9.89
C SER A 797 20.65 -13.56 9.31
N GLU A 798 21.46 -14.43 8.69
CA GLU A 798 21.05 -15.75 8.20
C GLU A 798 20.65 -16.73 9.31
N GLU A 799 21.05 -16.48 10.57
CA GLU A 799 20.68 -17.31 11.72
C GLU A 799 19.30 -16.97 12.32
N LEU A 800 18.67 -15.87 11.85
CA LEU A 800 17.28 -15.55 12.19
C LEU A 800 16.36 -16.41 11.32
N CYS A 801 15.59 -17.31 11.95
CA CYS A 801 14.77 -18.29 11.25
C CYS A 801 13.42 -18.46 11.93
N LEU A 802 12.33 -18.16 11.22
CA LEU A 802 10.95 -18.39 11.67
C LEU A 802 10.71 -19.89 11.89
N ARG A 803 9.96 -20.23 12.95
CA ARG A 803 9.53 -21.59 13.29
C ARG A 803 8.05 -21.57 13.67
N SER A 804 7.36 -22.69 13.51
CA SER A 804 5.97 -22.82 13.95
C SER A 804 5.80 -22.55 15.45
N THR A 805 4.73 -21.82 15.80
CA THR A 805 4.25 -21.64 17.19
C THR A 805 3.14 -22.63 17.54
N CYS A 806 2.68 -23.43 16.58
CA CYS A 806 1.56 -24.35 16.72
C CYS A 806 2.03 -25.65 17.39
N ASN A 807 2.20 -25.71 18.71
CA ASN A 807 2.58 -26.98 19.35
C ASN A 807 1.36 -27.89 19.56
N PHE A 808 0.29 -27.37 20.16
CA PHE A 808 -0.92 -28.16 20.46
C PHE A 808 -2.06 -27.66 19.59
N LEU A 809 -2.71 -28.54 18.81
CA LEU A 809 -3.85 -28.20 17.95
C LEU A 809 -5.06 -29.02 18.38
N GLY A 810 -6.24 -28.40 18.43
CA GLY A 810 -7.48 -29.11 18.75
C GLY A 810 -8.72 -28.24 18.76
N GLU A 811 -9.82 -28.80 19.27
CA GLU A 811 -11.12 -28.15 19.28
C GLU A 811 -11.18 -27.01 20.32
N THR A 812 -11.53 -25.81 19.85
CA THR A 812 -11.71 -24.65 20.74
C THR A 812 -13.10 -24.61 21.35
N GLU A 813 -13.20 -24.19 22.61
CA GLU A 813 -14.48 -23.94 23.27
C GLU A 813 -15.12 -22.62 22.82
N THR A 814 -16.38 -22.38 23.20
CA THR A 814 -17.05 -21.10 23.00
C THR A 814 -16.33 -19.94 23.69
N SER A 815 -15.46 -20.19 24.66
CA SER A 815 -14.57 -19.17 25.25
C SER A 815 -13.39 -18.78 24.33
N GLY A 816 -13.15 -19.54 23.25
CA GLY A 816 -11.99 -19.42 22.37
C GLY A 816 -10.76 -20.18 22.88
N LYS A 817 -10.81 -20.81 24.06
CA LYS A 817 -9.69 -21.57 24.63
C LYS A 817 -9.60 -22.99 24.07
N LEU A 818 -8.38 -23.51 23.98
CA LEU A 818 -8.09 -24.93 23.74
C LEU A 818 -7.73 -25.64 25.07
N PRO A 819 -8.65 -26.42 25.65
CA PRO A 819 -8.36 -27.24 26.83
C PRO A 819 -7.62 -28.53 26.46
N ASP A 820 -6.89 -29.10 27.42
CA ASP A 820 -6.02 -30.27 27.22
C ASP A 820 -6.80 -31.48 26.69
N LYS A 821 -8.01 -31.69 27.21
CA LYS A 821 -8.91 -32.79 26.83
C LYS A 821 -9.41 -32.73 25.38
N LYS A 822 -9.26 -31.58 24.69
CA LYS A 822 -9.71 -31.35 23.32
C LYS A 822 -8.54 -31.26 22.33
N ILE A 823 -7.32 -31.51 22.78
CA ILE A 823 -6.14 -31.60 21.93
C ILE A 823 -6.30 -32.83 21.04
N ILE A 824 -6.24 -32.59 19.74
CA ILE A 824 -6.24 -33.63 18.71
C ILE A 824 -4.79 -33.97 18.38
N ILE A 825 -3.93 -32.94 18.33
CA ILE A 825 -2.53 -33.05 18.01
C ILE A 825 -1.67 -32.57 19.19
N ASP A 826 -0.98 -33.52 19.82
CA ASP A 826 0.00 -33.26 20.88
C ASP A 826 1.41 -33.12 20.29
N ASN A 827 1.79 -31.87 20.02
CA ASN A 827 3.03 -31.45 19.39
C ASN A 827 3.08 -31.63 17.86
N VAL A 828 2.82 -30.55 17.12
CA VAL A 828 2.89 -30.50 15.65
C VAL A 828 4.30 -30.78 15.10
N THR A 829 5.34 -30.53 15.89
CA THR A 829 6.73 -30.78 15.47
C THR A 829 7.19 -32.23 15.67
N LYS A 830 6.41 -33.07 16.36
CA LYS A 830 6.72 -34.49 16.57
C LYS A 830 6.00 -35.37 15.55
N GLN A 831 6.67 -36.40 15.08
CA GLN A 831 6.09 -37.49 14.29
C GLN A 831 5.29 -38.41 15.23
N ASN A 832 3.97 -38.33 15.18
CA ASN A 832 3.03 -39.19 15.92
C ASN A 832 2.14 -39.96 14.92
N ASP A 833 1.27 -40.86 15.42
CA ASP A 833 0.22 -41.50 14.60
C ASP A 833 -0.53 -40.45 13.78
N GLU A 834 -0.54 -40.63 12.47
CA GLU A 834 -0.81 -39.56 11.49
C GLU A 834 -2.30 -39.18 11.40
N GLU A 835 -3.19 -40.01 11.95
CA GLU A 835 -4.65 -39.95 11.82
C GLU A 835 -5.33 -39.72 13.18
N PHE A 836 -6.34 -38.85 13.18
CA PHE A 836 -7.08 -38.44 14.36
C PHE A 836 -8.58 -38.48 14.09
N ILE A 837 -9.33 -39.12 14.98
CA ILE A 837 -10.78 -39.25 14.86
C ILE A 837 -11.46 -38.10 15.59
N TYR A 838 -12.27 -37.32 14.87
CA TYR A 838 -13.08 -36.24 15.38
C TYR A 838 -14.56 -36.50 15.12
N ARG A 839 -15.40 -36.42 16.17
CA ARG A 839 -16.85 -36.60 16.02
C ARG A 839 -17.54 -35.25 15.78
N PHE A 840 -17.92 -35.00 14.53
CA PHE A 840 -18.53 -33.75 14.09
C PHE A 840 -20.04 -33.74 14.31
N TYR A 841 -20.51 -32.78 15.11
CA TYR A 841 -21.94 -32.52 15.35
C TYR A 841 -22.42 -31.23 14.69
N ASN A 842 -21.55 -30.23 14.67
CA ASN A 842 -21.83 -28.88 14.16
C ASN A 842 -20.51 -28.20 13.80
N ALA A 843 -20.61 -27.06 13.12
CA ALA A 843 -19.43 -26.28 12.76
C ALA A 843 -18.58 -25.92 13.98
N VAL A 844 -17.28 -26.10 13.86
CA VAL A 844 -16.34 -25.96 14.97
C VAL A 844 -15.05 -25.29 14.53
N HIS A 845 -14.39 -24.61 15.46
CA HIS A 845 -13.09 -23.99 15.23
C HIS A 845 -12.01 -24.84 15.87
N LEU A 846 -10.97 -25.13 15.09
CA LEU A 846 -9.74 -25.71 15.59
C LEU A 846 -8.71 -24.59 15.75
N GLY A 847 -8.08 -24.56 16.90
CA GLY A 847 -7.08 -23.56 17.26
C GLY A 847 -5.86 -24.21 17.86
N ALA A 848 -4.82 -23.41 18.07
CA ALA A 848 -3.56 -23.88 18.59
C ALA A 848 -2.99 -23.01 19.70
N ARG A 849 -2.14 -23.61 20.53
CA ARG A 849 -1.32 -22.93 21.54
C ARG A 849 0.12 -23.47 21.52
N GLN A 850 1.07 -22.64 21.89
CA GLN A 850 2.49 -23.04 21.93
C GLN A 850 2.88 -23.72 23.24
N ILE A 851 2.24 -23.35 24.36
CA ILE A 851 2.57 -23.83 25.71
C ILE A 851 1.49 -24.78 26.23
N SER A 852 1.91 -25.80 26.98
CA SER A 852 1.02 -26.75 27.68
C SER A 852 0.41 -26.11 28.93
N ASP A 853 -0.38 -25.06 28.74
CA ASP A 853 -1.11 -24.34 29.79
C ASP A 853 -2.47 -23.89 29.24
N GLU A 854 -3.58 -24.30 29.86
CA GLU A 854 -4.95 -23.97 29.42
C GLU A 854 -5.30 -22.48 29.58
N THR A 855 -4.53 -21.74 30.37
CA THR A 855 -4.65 -20.29 30.50
C THR A 855 -3.95 -19.56 29.37
N TRP A 856 -3.05 -20.23 28.64
CA TRP A 856 -2.34 -19.67 27.49
C TRP A 856 -3.32 -19.28 26.38
N THR A 857 -3.01 -18.18 25.69
CA THR A 857 -3.87 -17.72 24.59
C THR A 857 -3.87 -18.74 23.45
N THR A 858 -5.05 -18.98 22.90
CA THR A 858 -5.26 -19.90 21.79
C THR A 858 -5.47 -19.09 20.51
N SER A 859 -4.72 -19.44 19.47
CA SER A 859 -4.81 -18.85 18.15
C SER A 859 -5.72 -19.69 17.25
N PRO A 860 -6.79 -19.12 16.65
CA PRO A 860 -7.59 -19.83 15.66
C PRO A 860 -6.75 -20.19 14.42
N LEU A 861 -6.99 -21.36 13.85
CA LEU A 861 -6.30 -21.84 12.65
C LEU A 861 -7.25 -22.39 11.59
N TYR A 862 -8.22 -23.22 11.98
CA TYR A 862 -9.15 -23.85 11.05
C TYR A 862 -10.60 -23.72 11.49
N ARG A 863 -11.50 -23.78 10.52
CA ARG A 863 -12.94 -23.94 10.72
C ARG A 863 -13.39 -25.18 9.96
N LEU A 864 -13.93 -26.16 10.68
CA LEU A 864 -14.59 -27.32 10.11
C LEU A 864 -16.09 -27.04 10.08
N SER A 865 -16.70 -27.04 8.90
CA SER A 865 -18.13 -26.71 8.73
C SER A 865 -18.78 -27.50 7.61
N LEU A 866 -20.11 -27.42 7.52
CA LEU A 866 -20.84 -27.90 6.36
C LEU A 866 -20.68 -26.94 5.18
N PRO A 867 -20.63 -27.43 3.93
CA PRO A 867 -20.75 -26.59 2.75
C PRO A 867 -22.17 -26.01 2.63
N SER A 868 -22.32 -24.92 1.89
CA SER A 868 -23.61 -24.24 1.67
C SER A 868 -24.68 -25.13 1.03
N SER A 869 -24.27 -26.19 0.32
CA SER A 869 -25.15 -27.21 -0.27
C SER A 869 -25.83 -28.13 0.75
N GLY A 870 -25.44 -28.07 2.03
CA GLY A 870 -26.00 -28.89 3.10
C GLY A 870 -25.53 -30.34 3.10
N LEU A 871 -26.16 -31.16 3.94
CA LEU A 871 -25.79 -32.56 4.24
C LEU A 871 -26.16 -33.57 3.13
N GLY A 872 -26.98 -33.16 2.14
CA GLY A 872 -27.50 -34.06 1.13
C GLY A 872 -28.27 -35.24 1.74
N LYS A 873 -27.77 -36.47 1.51
CA LYS A 873 -28.36 -37.73 2.00
C LYS A 873 -27.78 -38.24 3.33
N PHE A 874 -26.73 -37.61 3.85
CA PHE A 874 -25.99 -38.12 5.00
C PHE A 874 -26.55 -37.58 6.32
N THR A 875 -26.35 -38.32 7.41
CA THR A 875 -26.90 -37.99 8.73
C THR A 875 -25.81 -37.73 9.78
N LEU A 876 -26.01 -36.70 10.59
CA LEU A 876 -25.11 -36.36 11.70
C LEU A 876 -25.32 -37.30 12.91
N PRO A 877 -24.30 -37.50 13.77
CA PRO A 877 -22.95 -36.94 13.69
C PRO A 877 -22.05 -37.69 12.68
N PHE A 878 -21.08 -36.98 12.11
CA PHE A 878 -20.02 -37.62 11.33
C PHE A 878 -18.86 -38.06 12.22
N GLU A 879 -18.26 -39.19 11.91
CA GLU A 879 -16.92 -39.55 12.33
C GLU A 879 -15.94 -39.09 11.24
N VAL A 880 -15.07 -38.14 11.58
CA VAL A 880 -14.16 -37.47 10.66
C VAL A 880 -12.74 -37.88 11.02
N THR A 881 -12.06 -38.58 10.11
CA THR A 881 -10.63 -38.84 10.25
C THR A 881 -9.87 -37.68 9.64
N LEU A 882 -9.20 -36.91 10.48
CA LEU A 882 -8.26 -35.87 10.09
C LEU A 882 -6.86 -36.47 10.02
N ARG A 883 -6.06 -36.09 9.04
CA ARG A 883 -4.69 -36.57 8.90
C ARG A 883 -3.74 -35.40 8.67
N ARG A 884 -2.50 -35.50 9.18
CA ARG A 884 -1.43 -34.63 8.67
C ARG A 884 -1.01 -35.10 7.28
N ARG A 885 -0.46 -34.22 6.45
CA ARG A 885 0.10 -34.68 5.18
C ARG A 885 1.27 -35.64 5.43
N SER A 886 1.32 -36.73 4.67
CA SER A 886 2.34 -37.78 4.79
C SER A 886 3.77 -37.27 4.49
N ASP A 887 3.90 -36.19 3.72
CA ASP A 887 5.18 -35.56 3.36
C ASP A 887 5.62 -34.46 4.35
N ALA A 888 4.86 -34.20 5.42
CA ALA A 888 5.13 -33.09 6.34
C ALA A 888 6.46 -33.20 7.12
N PHE A 889 7.05 -34.40 7.17
CA PHE A 889 8.34 -34.68 7.81
C PHE A 889 9.39 -35.23 6.84
N ASP A 890 9.10 -35.25 5.54
CA ASP A 890 10.08 -35.70 4.56
C ASP A 890 11.32 -34.79 4.59
N THR A 891 12.49 -35.41 4.66
CA THR A 891 13.78 -34.72 4.76
C THR A 891 14.32 -34.33 3.38
N ASP A 892 13.48 -33.97 2.42
CA ASP A 892 13.96 -33.53 1.11
C ASP A 892 14.73 -32.21 1.27
N ASP A 893 16.07 -32.30 1.26
CA ASP A 893 16.97 -31.16 1.46
C ASP A 893 16.81 -30.07 0.39
N MET A 894 16.15 -30.36 -0.73
CA MET A 894 15.92 -29.40 -1.81
C MET A 894 14.76 -28.42 -1.53
N GLN A 895 13.84 -28.75 -0.60
CA GLN A 895 12.72 -27.86 -0.28
C GLN A 895 13.11 -26.75 0.70
N PRO A 896 12.71 -25.49 0.46
CA PRO A 896 12.89 -24.39 1.41
C PRO A 896 12.28 -24.69 2.79
N ASN A 897 12.98 -24.32 3.87
CA ASN A 897 12.55 -24.59 5.24
C ASN A 897 11.14 -24.08 5.57
N PHE A 898 10.71 -22.95 5.01
CA PHE A 898 9.38 -22.41 5.28
C PHE A 898 8.24 -23.30 4.72
N ILE A 899 8.48 -24.02 3.62
CA ILE A 899 7.50 -24.97 3.07
C ILE A 899 7.36 -26.16 4.03
N LYS A 900 8.49 -26.67 4.51
CA LYS A 900 8.53 -27.76 5.51
C LYS A 900 7.79 -27.35 6.78
N GLU A 901 8.04 -26.15 7.31
CA GLU A 901 7.32 -25.64 8.48
C GLU A 901 5.82 -25.48 8.22
N ALA A 902 5.40 -25.03 7.02
CA ALA A 902 3.99 -24.91 6.66
C ALA A 902 3.28 -26.26 6.55
N GLN A 903 3.94 -27.28 6.00
CA GLN A 903 3.38 -28.63 5.88
C GLN A 903 3.16 -29.29 7.24
N LYS A 904 4.01 -29.00 8.24
CA LYS A 904 3.83 -29.51 9.61
C LYS A 904 2.50 -29.07 10.20
N GLU A 905 2.08 -27.83 9.96
CA GLU A 905 0.81 -27.29 10.44
C GLU A 905 -0.42 -27.79 9.66
N GLU A 906 -0.23 -28.38 8.48
CA GLU A 906 -1.31 -28.74 7.56
C GLU A 906 -2.03 -30.04 7.95
N ILE A 907 -3.36 -29.94 8.07
CA ILE A 907 -4.26 -31.07 8.28
C ILE A 907 -5.29 -31.15 7.15
N GLU A 908 -5.64 -32.36 6.77
CA GLU A 908 -6.64 -32.66 5.74
C GLU A 908 -7.72 -33.62 6.26
N ILE A 909 -8.89 -33.59 5.62
CA ILE A 909 -9.94 -34.59 5.86
C ILE A 909 -9.58 -35.83 5.04
N TYR A 910 -9.27 -36.92 5.72
CA TYR A 910 -8.91 -38.19 5.11
C TYR A 910 -10.14 -39.07 4.83
N GLN A 911 -11.03 -39.21 5.82
CA GLN A 911 -12.23 -40.04 5.72
C GLN A 911 -13.38 -39.42 6.50
N ILE A 912 -14.61 -39.61 6.01
CA ILE A 912 -15.85 -39.24 6.70
C ILE A 912 -16.78 -40.44 6.69
N GLU A 913 -17.32 -40.80 7.86
CA GLU A 913 -18.40 -41.77 8.01
C GLU A 913 -19.59 -41.11 8.72
N ASP A 914 -20.80 -41.36 8.25
CA ASP A 914 -22.01 -40.82 8.86
C ASP A 914 -22.51 -41.66 10.05
N ALA A 915 -23.60 -41.23 10.69
CA ALA A 915 -24.14 -41.91 11.86
C ALA A 915 -24.62 -43.35 11.59
N GLU A 916 -24.85 -43.71 10.33
CA GLU A 916 -25.28 -45.05 9.88
C GLU A 916 -24.09 -45.89 9.39
N GLY A 917 -22.87 -45.37 9.46
CA GLY A 917 -21.64 -46.03 8.97
C GLY A 917 -21.48 -45.96 7.46
N LEU A 918 -22.21 -45.07 6.77
CA LEU A 918 -22.03 -44.83 5.34
C LEU A 918 -20.82 -43.91 5.14
N SER A 919 -19.87 -44.37 4.32
CA SER A 919 -18.75 -43.54 3.89
C SER A 919 -19.24 -42.36 3.03
N ALA A 920 -18.89 -41.15 3.47
CA ALA A 920 -19.20 -39.92 2.78
C ALA A 920 -17.95 -39.37 2.04
N PRO A 921 -18.13 -38.73 0.87
CA PRO A 921 -17.04 -38.01 0.21
C PRO A 921 -16.39 -36.98 1.14
N THR A 922 -15.07 -36.78 1.04
CA THR A 922 -14.32 -35.85 1.91
C THR A 922 -14.79 -34.39 1.81
N ASN A 923 -15.39 -34.00 0.67
CA ASN A 923 -15.99 -32.68 0.46
C ASN A 923 -17.39 -32.50 1.08
N THR A 924 -17.92 -33.53 1.78
CA THR A 924 -19.17 -33.42 2.57
C THR A 924 -19.00 -32.45 3.73
N LEU A 925 -17.78 -32.32 4.25
CA LEU A 925 -17.37 -31.28 5.18
C LEU A 925 -16.32 -30.39 4.52
N ARG A 926 -16.22 -29.15 5.00
CA ARG A 926 -15.24 -28.17 4.55
C ARG A 926 -14.34 -27.82 5.72
N LEU A 927 -13.05 -28.11 5.57
CA LEU A 927 -12.00 -27.69 6.50
C LEU A 927 -11.28 -26.47 5.90
N ASN A 928 -11.72 -25.28 6.30
CA ASN A 928 -11.12 -24.04 5.85
C ASN A 928 -10.02 -23.60 6.81
N PHE A 929 -8.92 -23.14 6.25
CA PHE A 929 -7.99 -22.32 7.02
C PHE A 929 -8.71 -21.01 7.37
N ASN A 930 -8.91 -20.73 8.65
CA ASN A 930 -9.56 -19.51 9.12
C ASN A 930 -8.71 -18.90 10.23
N THR A 931 -7.84 -18.05 9.72
CA THR A 931 -7.12 -16.99 10.39
C THR A 931 -7.91 -16.26 11.47
N LEU A 932 -8.98 -15.63 11.02
CA LEU A 932 -9.66 -14.56 11.75
C LEU A 932 -10.43 -15.07 12.97
N GLY A 933 -10.77 -16.36 13.01
CA GLY A 933 -11.48 -17.02 14.09
C GLY A 933 -12.98 -17.02 13.86
N LYS A 934 -13.75 -16.68 14.90
CA LYS A 934 -15.21 -16.89 14.93
C LYS A 934 -16.03 -16.03 13.96
N VAL A 935 -15.39 -15.09 13.29
CA VAL A 935 -16.03 -14.18 12.33
C VAL A 935 -15.36 -14.35 10.97
N ASP A 936 -16.16 -14.31 9.92
CA ASP A 936 -15.64 -14.40 8.54
C ASP A 936 -15.19 -13.03 8.01
N SER A 937 -15.56 -11.93 8.69
CA SER A 937 -15.17 -10.54 8.38
C SER A 937 -14.87 -9.75 9.64
N TYR A 938 -13.81 -8.93 9.61
CA TYR A 938 -13.40 -8.10 10.73
C TYR A 938 -14.36 -6.91 10.91
N TRP A 939 -14.42 -6.34 12.12
CA TRP A 939 -15.38 -5.26 12.43
C TRP A 939 -15.18 -4.00 11.59
N LEU A 940 -13.96 -3.75 11.10
CA LEU A 940 -13.68 -2.67 10.16
C LEU A 940 -14.34 -2.90 8.78
N GLU A 941 -14.62 -4.15 8.39
CA GLU A 941 -15.17 -4.47 7.06
C GLU A 941 -16.68 -4.58 7.06
N ASN A 942 -17.29 -4.93 8.19
CA ASN A 942 -18.75 -5.07 8.31
C ASN A 942 -19.40 -3.99 9.19
N GLY A 943 -18.59 -3.22 9.93
CA GLY A 943 -19.02 -2.19 10.87
C GLY A 943 -19.91 -2.73 11.99
N LEU A 944 -19.73 -3.97 12.46
CA LEU A 944 -20.56 -4.55 13.52
C LEU A 944 -19.94 -4.29 14.90
N PHE A 945 -20.78 -3.88 15.87
CA PHE A 945 -20.37 -3.53 17.25
C PHE A 945 -21.23 -4.22 18.33
N ALA A 946 -21.65 -5.47 18.06
CA ALA A 946 -22.65 -6.20 18.86
C ALA A 946 -22.39 -6.24 20.39
#